data_AF-A0A1X7PNZ3-F1
#
_entry.id   AF-A0A1X7PNZ3-F1
#
_cell.length_a   1.000
_cell.length_b   1.000
_cell.length_c   1.000
_cell.angle_alpha   90.00
_cell.angle_beta   90.00
_cell.angle_gamma   90.00
#
_symmetry.space_group_name_H-M   'P 1'
#
loop_
_entity.id
_entity.type
_entity.pdbx_description
1 polymer ?
#
loop_
_entity_poly.entity_id
_entity_poly.type
_entity_poly.pdbx_seq_one_letter_code
_entity_poly.pdbx_strand_id
1 'polypeptide(L)'
;MTTAPHRMRVLRPATIAEALELATEPGARLVASGTALQLDWAKGAAQPRMLVALDRIAGLGDVSMAVGKVRIGALTTLGALERDAAILSALPLLHAAIRSTAGPSVRTLATIGGNVAGRAGCLLPALLALDAEVIVSDGSGEMTLPLTDWLSGQAHEPQIVTAIVVPLPASGSLWTHRKIGLRAAFTPGVISVAASLCCTGGRIASARLAVGSGLVEPARLHQAEARLTGSELAGVDWSGLHDAIVQETVAPDDAFRSARYRRRVAANALVHGLGGALPHSGRVKTAAVATQPEPLAGEIRLTRESAGARWHVRPDGPPKIAGRLEYLTDPREPGMLVARILRAGVPHARILSIDISRAEALPGVAAVVTHSDIAGSNAFGIVVQDQPAFCFDKVRYAGDAVAAVAAKDAETAARALDLIDVCYELLPTVCDPQSALLAGAEPIHSTGNLQRRLEFRRGDTAEAFRRAAHVVEATYVTPRQMHGFMETEGGFARVEEDGTLTVCAGGQHGSRDRLQLSRILGMPEERIRVVTSPTGGAFGGKDELTVQPALALLALKTGRPVRIQLDRAESVLAGTKRNPMRIRMRTACDRDGLLVAQEVDLLADAGAYASLGPGVMETALEHACGPYLVPNVQTEGRLAYTNNGVCGAFRGFGANQMSYAIECQMDRLAGMCGLDRFEIRRRNMRRPGSRGYLGQHVAPSERLLEMLQTAEADPIWRQQRGLSDDGTELIGTGMAMNYQGNGLGTLPPDPGGGALRLAPDGAIEALYGLDEMGQGLLTSVRSAVATALGCGREDVRPVTGDTGRAPDSGSTTASRGTYVAWRVAESTAPAFGAAICKAAGRLLGREAEALAIVPGGVAERGSNSGEILLTFAEIARSMPEGSLPSVETTFEFPKSDYIDGNARLIFAFGATLARVAVSRITGQVRVLDLHQHTAAGPMLDLAAYLGQIEGGGVQGLGFTLSEDALMQDGRLLTTNLDTYMLPGIADAPQTLASFALEDLDEGDPFGPRGAGELGIGAVTPAIANAVADATGFWPETTPFNPERLLDVVGAAA
;
A
#
# COMPACT_ATOMS: atom_id res chain seq x y z
N MET A 1 43.51 -2.26 5.74
CA MET A 1 43.54 -3.36 6.73
C MET A 1 42.14 -3.54 7.29
N THR A 2 41.38 -4.49 6.77
CA THR A 2 39.97 -4.69 7.15
C THR A 2 39.77 -6.16 7.50
N THR A 3 39.62 -6.41 8.80
CA THR A 3 39.31 -7.71 9.39
C THR A 3 38.04 -8.27 8.77
N ALA A 4 38.05 -9.55 8.41
CA ALA A 4 36.86 -10.30 8.00
C ALA A 4 35.67 -10.00 8.94
N PRO A 5 34.43 -9.87 8.43
CA PRO A 5 33.27 -9.76 9.30
C PRO A 5 33.21 -11.01 10.18
N HIS A 6 33.42 -10.82 11.48
CA HIS A 6 33.36 -11.90 12.46
C HIS A 6 31.92 -12.40 12.55
N ARG A 7 31.74 -13.73 12.45
CA ARG A 7 30.46 -14.38 12.76
C ARG A 7 30.02 -13.97 14.18
N MET A 8 28.88 -13.28 14.29
CA MET A 8 28.34 -12.84 15.58
C MET A 8 28.16 -14.05 16.51
N ARG A 9 28.75 -13.99 17.71
CA ARG A 9 28.62 -15.03 18.74
C ARG A 9 27.42 -14.71 19.64
N VAL A 10 26.68 -15.74 20.05
CA VAL A 10 25.60 -15.60 21.05
C VAL A 10 25.97 -16.45 22.26
N LEU A 11 26.23 -15.80 23.40
CA LEU A 11 26.53 -16.45 24.68
C LEU A 11 25.33 -16.34 25.61
N ARG A 12 25.10 -17.36 26.44
CA ARG A 12 23.90 -17.50 27.29
C ARG A 12 24.29 -17.82 28.73
N PRO A 13 24.78 -16.82 29.49
CA PRO A 13 25.23 -17.00 30.88
C PRO A 13 24.10 -17.49 31.78
N ALA A 14 24.47 -18.19 32.86
CA ALA A 14 23.53 -18.68 33.87
C ALA A 14 23.34 -17.70 35.03
N THR A 15 24.27 -16.75 35.20
CA THR A 15 24.28 -15.80 36.33
C THR A 15 24.49 -14.36 35.87
N ILE A 16 24.08 -13.40 36.70
CA ILE A 16 24.30 -11.96 36.47
C ILE A 16 25.79 -11.64 36.40
N ALA A 17 26.60 -12.20 37.31
CA ALA A 17 28.04 -11.96 37.36
C ALA A 17 28.73 -12.39 36.05
N GLU A 18 28.42 -13.59 35.56
CA GLU A 18 28.93 -14.09 34.28
C GLU A 18 28.49 -13.21 33.11
N ALA A 19 27.23 -12.76 33.09
CA ALA A 19 26.72 -11.89 32.05
C ALA A 19 27.43 -10.53 32.01
N LEU A 20 27.72 -9.96 33.17
CA LEU A 20 28.43 -8.68 33.31
C LEU A 20 29.89 -8.81 32.90
N GLU A 21 30.56 -9.89 33.30
CA GLU A 21 31.94 -10.19 32.87
C GLU A 21 32.01 -10.24 31.33
N LEU A 22 31.13 -11.00 30.69
CA LEU A 22 31.05 -11.08 29.23
C LEU A 22 30.70 -9.73 28.58
N ALA A 23 29.91 -8.89 29.24
CA ALA A 23 29.54 -7.57 28.74
C ALA A 23 30.70 -6.57 28.70
N THR A 24 31.80 -6.83 29.42
CA THR A 24 33.02 -6.01 29.34
C THR A 24 33.83 -6.28 28.06
N GLU A 25 33.58 -7.39 27.36
CA GLU A 25 34.29 -7.70 26.11
C GLU A 25 33.98 -6.64 25.03
N PRO A 26 35.01 -6.12 24.31
CA PRO A 26 34.80 -5.13 23.25
C PRO A 26 33.85 -5.63 22.15
N GLY A 27 32.74 -4.90 21.95
CA GLY A 27 31.71 -5.25 20.96
C GLY A 27 30.71 -6.30 21.45
N ALA A 28 30.69 -6.62 22.75
CA ALA A 28 29.61 -7.34 23.39
C ALA A 28 28.40 -6.42 23.63
N ARG A 29 27.19 -6.98 23.53
CA ARG A 29 25.94 -6.29 23.84
C ARG A 29 25.01 -7.21 24.62
N LEU A 30 24.58 -6.76 25.79
CA LEU A 30 23.54 -7.42 26.57
C LEU A 30 22.24 -7.43 25.79
N VAL A 31 21.54 -8.57 25.78
CA VAL A 31 20.26 -8.71 25.10
C VAL A 31 19.26 -9.50 25.94
N ALA A 32 18.05 -8.96 26.06
CA ALA A 32 16.88 -9.72 26.48
C ALA A 32 16.33 -10.49 25.27
N SER A 33 15.26 -10.00 24.64
CA SER A 33 14.67 -10.63 23.45
C SER A 33 15.15 -10.11 22.10
N GLY A 34 15.90 -9.00 22.08
CA GLY A 34 16.49 -8.44 20.85
C GLY A 34 15.52 -7.75 19.89
N THR A 35 14.25 -7.53 20.29
CA THR A 35 13.23 -6.91 19.42
C THR A 35 13.57 -5.46 19.00
N ALA A 36 14.36 -4.73 19.79
CA ALA A 36 14.84 -3.39 19.43
C ALA A 36 16.14 -3.41 18.60
N LEU A 37 16.96 -4.47 18.70
CA LEU A 37 18.26 -4.55 18.01
C LEU A 37 18.10 -4.52 16.49
N GLN A 38 17.07 -5.19 15.98
CA GLN A 38 16.79 -5.19 14.54
C GLN A 38 16.46 -3.79 14.03
N LEU A 39 15.78 -2.96 14.84
CA LEU A 39 15.49 -1.57 14.50
C LEU A 39 16.75 -0.71 14.53
N ASP A 40 17.64 -0.94 15.50
CA ASP A 40 18.93 -0.25 15.56
C ASP A 40 19.77 -0.55 14.30
N TRP A 41 19.84 -1.83 13.90
CA TRP A 41 20.55 -2.24 12.69
C TRP A 41 19.94 -1.63 11.43
N ALA A 42 18.61 -1.58 11.35
CA ALA A 42 17.92 -0.92 10.24
C ALA A 42 18.21 0.59 10.17
N LYS A 43 18.56 1.22 11.30
CA LYS A 43 19.03 2.61 11.40
C LYS A 43 20.54 2.77 11.17
N GLY A 44 21.24 1.70 10.80
CA GLY A 44 22.68 1.72 10.52
C GLY A 44 23.58 1.53 11.73
N ALA A 45 23.03 1.17 12.90
CA ALA A 45 23.88 0.81 14.04
C ALA A 45 24.71 -0.43 13.73
N ALA A 46 25.98 -0.42 14.12
CA ALA A 46 26.87 -1.55 13.91
C ALA A 46 26.34 -2.81 14.61
N GLN A 47 26.43 -3.95 13.92
CA GLN A 47 26.13 -5.23 14.54
C GLN A 47 27.19 -5.56 15.60
N PRO A 48 26.77 -5.98 16.81
CA PRO A 48 27.73 -6.39 17.83
C PRO A 48 28.45 -7.66 17.40
N ARG A 49 29.71 -7.80 17.83
CA ARG A 49 30.49 -9.04 17.61
C ARG A 49 29.99 -10.17 18.49
N MET A 50 29.40 -9.82 19.63
CA MET A 50 28.87 -10.75 20.61
C MET A 50 27.54 -10.26 21.20
N LEU A 51 26.57 -11.15 21.29
CA LEU A 51 25.35 -10.98 22.08
C LEU A 51 25.45 -11.81 23.35
N VAL A 52 25.18 -11.17 24.49
CA VAL A 52 25.10 -11.83 25.80
C VAL A 52 23.62 -11.90 26.19
N ALA A 53 23.01 -13.07 25.95
CA ALA A 53 21.59 -13.27 26.12
C ALA A 53 21.25 -13.62 27.57
N LEU A 54 20.38 -12.80 28.18
CA LEU A 54 20.03 -12.90 29.59
C LEU A 54 18.99 -14.00 29.88
N ASP A 55 18.49 -14.68 28.85
CA ASP A 55 17.30 -15.54 28.90
C ASP A 55 17.43 -16.81 29.77
N ARG A 56 18.64 -17.15 30.22
CA ARG A 56 18.91 -18.30 31.11
C ARG A 56 19.12 -17.93 32.58
N ILE A 57 19.17 -16.64 32.92
CA ILE A 57 19.40 -16.21 34.30
C ILE A 57 18.10 -16.35 35.09
N ALA A 58 18.12 -17.19 36.12
CA ALA A 58 16.96 -17.44 36.97
C ALA A 58 16.55 -16.20 37.79
N GLY A 59 15.26 -16.10 38.14
CA GLY A 59 14.73 -15.04 39.02
C GLY A 59 14.50 -13.68 38.35
N LEU A 60 14.83 -13.53 37.06
CA LEU A 60 14.58 -12.30 36.31
C LEU A 60 13.19 -12.23 35.67
N GLY A 61 12.36 -13.28 35.77
CA GLY A 61 11.05 -13.36 35.10
C GLY A 61 9.84 -13.21 36.02
N ASP A 62 10.04 -13.20 37.34
CA ASP A 62 8.96 -13.34 38.32
C ASP A 62 8.22 -12.03 38.59
N VAL A 63 6.92 -12.14 38.89
CA VAL A 63 6.09 -11.03 39.35
C VAL A 63 5.67 -11.31 40.79
N SER A 64 5.90 -10.36 41.70
CA SER A 64 5.49 -10.49 43.09
C SER A 64 4.81 -9.23 43.63
N MET A 65 3.73 -9.45 44.39
CA MET A 65 2.99 -8.40 45.08
C MET A 65 3.55 -8.25 46.49
N ALA A 66 3.90 -7.02 46.89
CA ALA A 66 4.24 -6.67 48.26
C ALA A 66 3.25 -5.60 48.77
N VAL A 67 3.27 -5.34 50.08
CA VAL A 67 2.41 -4.30 50.67
C VAL A 67 2.73 -2.95 50.01
N GLY A 68 1.75 -2.40 49.29
CA GLY A 68 1.85 -1.09 48.64
C GLY A 68 2.67 -1.04 47.34
N LYS A 69 3.19 -2.17 46.82
CA LYS A 69 3.98 -2.17 45.57
C LYS A 69 4.00 -3.51 44.85
N VAL A 70 4.36 -3.46 43.58
CA VAL A 70 4.52 -4.59 42.67
C VAL A 70 5.97 -4.69 42.22
N ARG A 71 6.60 -5.86 42.34
CA ARG A 71 7.90 -6.15 41.72
C ARG A 71 7.68 -6.96 40.46
N ILE A 72 8.27 -6.50 39.35
CA ILE A 72 8.21 -7.15 38.04
C ILE A 72 9.63 -7.45 37.57
N GLY A 73 9.95 -8.73 37.34
CA GLY A 73 11.23 -9.16 36.79
C GLY A 73 11.51 -8.56 35.41
N ALA A 74 12.78 -8.23 35.15
CA ALA A 74 13.20 -7.58 33.90
C ALA A 74 12.93 -8.40 32.62
N LEU A 75 12.88 -9.73 32.72
CA LEU A 75 12.59 -10.64 31.62
C LEU A 75 11.10 -11.00 31.50
N THR A 76 10.23 -10.49 32.38
CA THR A 76 8.79 -10.65 32.20
C THR A 76 8.37 -9.98 30.90
N THR A 77 7.72 -10.75 30.01
CA THR A 77 7.30 -10.24 28.70
C THR A 77 6.10 -9.32 28.84
N LEU A 78 5.98 -8.35 27.94
CA LEU A 78 4.85 -7.42 27.92
C LEU A 78 3.52 -8.18 27.73
N GLY A 79 3.53 -9.25 26.92
CA GLY A 79 2.37 -10.11 26.71
C GLY A 79 1.99 -10.94 27.93
N ALA A 80 2.93 -11.30 28.81
CA ALA A 80 2.62 -11.93 30.09
C ALA A 80 1.92 -10.93 31.03
N LEU A 81 2.48 -9.72 31.15
CA LEU A 81 1.88 -8.64 31.96
C LEU A 81 0.49 -8.21 31.44
N GLU A 82 0.29 -8.18 30.13
CA GLU A 82 -1.01 -7.88 29.51
C GLU A 82 -2.09 -8.90 29.90
N ARG A 83 -1.72 -10.17 30.10
CA ARG A 83 -2.67 -11.25 30.45
C ARG A 83 -2.82 -11.47 31.95
N ASP A 84 -2.00 -10.83 32.78
CA ASP A 84 -2.03 -10.98 34.23
C ASP A 84 -3.17 -10.15 34.84
N ALA A 85 -4.17 -10.84 35.40
CA ALA A 85 -5.33 -10.21 36.01
C ALA A 85 -5.01 -9.42 37.28
N ALA A 86 -3.98 -9.83 38.04
CA ALA A 86 -3.54 -9.10 39.23
C ALA A 86 -2.88 -7.78 38.82
N ILE A 87 -2.07 -7.78 37.76
CA ILE A 87 -1.48 -6.55 37.21
C ILE A 87 -2.53 -5.63 36.63
N LEU A 88 -3.50 -6.14 35.87
CA LEU A 88 -4.62 -5.33 35.36
C LEU A 88 -5.37 -4.62 36.49
N SER A 89 -5.66 -5.33 37.58
CA SER A 89 -6.37 -4.79 38.75
C SER A 89 -5.52 -3.79 39.53
N ALA A 90 -4.26 -4.13 39.79
CA ALA A 90 -3.36 -3.35 40.63
C ALA A 90 -2.78 -2.11 39.93
N LEU A 91 -2.50 -2.21 38.63
CA LEU A 91 -1.77 -1.20 37.83
C LEU A 91 -2.47 -0.96 36.47
N PRO A 92 -3.73 -0.49 36.46
CA PRO A 92 -4.49 -0.30 35.21
C PRO A 92 -3.83 0.67 34.23
N LEU A 93 -3.13 1.70 34.72
CA LEU A 93 -2.36 2.64 33.90
C LEU A 93 -1.23 1.94 33.13
N LEU A 94 -0.44 1.09 33.81
CA LEU A 94 0.63 0.32 33.17
C LEU A 94 0.05 -0.68 32.16
N HIS A 95 -1.05 -1.35 32.51
CA HIS A 95 -1.74 -2.27 31.61
C HIS A 95 -2.21 -1.59 30.31
N ALA A 96 -2.82 -0.41 30.42
CA ALA A 96 -3.21 0.40 29.26
C ALA A 96 -2.01 0.77 28.38
N ALA A 97 -0.88 1.16 29.00
CA ALA A 97 0.35 1.47 28.28
C ALA A 97 0.91 0.25 27.53
N ILE A 98 0.90 -0.93 28.15
CA ILE A 98 1.30 -2.20 27.54
C ILE A 98 0.45 -2.52 26.31
N ARG A 99 -0.88 -2.44 26.42
CA ARG A 99 -1.80 -2.73 25.30
C ARG A 99 -1.54 -1.85 24.08
N SER A 100 -1.16 -0.59 24.31
CA SER A 100 -0.85 0.38 23.24
C SER A 100 0.57 0.21 22.63
N THR A 101 1.40 -0.65 23.21
CA THR A 101 2.80 -0.83 22.81
C THR A 101 2.96 -2.00 21.84
N ALA A 102 3.52 -1.71 20.66
CA ALA A 102 3.81 -2.67 19.59
C ALA A 102 2.62 -3.61 19.27
N GLY A 103 2.88 -4.74 18.59
CA GLY A 103 1.87 -5.77 18.33
C GLY A 103 2.03 -7.04 19.13
N PRO A 104 1.00 -7.92 19.12
CA PRO A 104 0.99 -9.11 19.96
C PRO A 104 2.22 -10.00 19.79
N SER A 105 2.73 -10.15 18.56
CA SER A 105 3.97 -10.88 18.27
C SER A 105 5.18 -10.25 18.94
N VAL A 106 5.32 -8.92 18.89
CA VAL A 106 6.40 -8.19 19.55
C VAL A 106 6.24 -8.26 21.07
N ARG A 107 5.04 -8.05 21.62
CA ARG A 107 4.80 -8.08 23.08
C ARG A 107 5.07 -9.46 23.70
N THR A 108 4.88 -10.53 22.93
CA THR A 108 5.18 -11.89 23.39
C THR A 108 6.69 -12.11 23.61
N LEU A 109 7.55 -11.31 22.98
CA LEU A 109 9.00 -11.39 23.10
C LEU A 109 9.59 -10.21 23.91
N ALA A 110 9.13 -8.99 23.66
CA ALA A 110 9.60 -7.78 24.33
C ALA A 110 9.39 -7.89 25.83
N THR A 111 10.41 -7.53 26.61
CA THR A 111 10.37 -7.56 28.07
C THR A 111 10.30 -6.15 28.65
N ILE A 112 9.74 -6.01 29.86
CA ILE A 112 9.69 -4.71 30.53
C ILE A 112 11.10 -4.16 30.81
N GLY A 113 12.03 -5.03 31.20
CA GLY A 113 13.44 -4.67 31.42
C GLY A 113 14.14 -4.22 30.14
N GLY A 114 13.87 -4.86 29.01
CA GLY A 114 14.38 -4.40 27.71
C GLY A 114 13.87 -3.01 27.34
N ASN A 115 12.64 -2.67 27.72
CA ASN A 115 12.07 -1.33 27.48
C ASN A 115 12.72 -0.26 28.37
N VAL A 116 12.96 -0.57 29.65
CA VAL A 116 13.61 0.33 30.62
C VAL A 116 15.11 0.48 30.35
N ALA A 117 15.81 -0.61 30.07
CA ALA A 117 17.23 -0.59 29.73
C ALA A 117 17.48 0.12 28.39
N GLY A 118 16.53 0.06 27.45
CA GLY A 118 16.59 0.78 26.19
C GLY A 118 16.40 2.30 26.31
N ARG A 119 15.94 2.81 27.47
CA ARG A 119 15.74 4.25 27.80
C ARG A 119 14.84 5.07 26.87
N ALA A 120 14.35 4.50 25.77
CA ALA A 120 13.54 5.18 24.74
C ALA A 120 12.23 4.42 24.41
N GLY A 121 11.52 3.96 25.45
CA GLY A 121 10.35 3.09 25.33
C GLY A 121 8.98 3.78 25.51
N CYS A 122 7.95 3.27 24.82
CA CYS A 122 6.57 3.76 24.95
C CYS A 122 5.94 3.59 26.35
N LEU A 123 6.53 2.74 27.20
CA LEU A 123 6.03 2.47 28.57
C LEU A 123 6.58 3.45 29.60
N LEU A 124 7.67 4.14 29.28
CA LEU A 124 8.38 5.00 30.23
C LEU A 124 7.51 6.12 30.81
N PRO A 125 6.64 6.81 30.03
CA PRO A 125 5.74 7.80 30.61
C PRO A 125 4.81 7.21 31.68
N ALA A 126 4.24 6.02 31.44
CA ALA A 126 3.36 5.37 32.41
C ALA A 126 4.11 4.95 33.68
N LEU A 127 5.33 4.41 33.53
CA LEU A 127 6.18 4.07 34.68
C LEU A 127 6.61 5.31 35.48
N LEU A 128 6.94 6.41 34.80
CA LEU A 128 7.26 7.70 35.43
C LEU A 128 6.05 8.29 36.19
N ALA A 129 4.85 8.19 35.61
CA ALA A 129 3.61 8.64 36.24
C ALA A 129 3.18 7.77 37.43
N LEU A 130 3.71 6.55 37.54
CA LEU A 130 3.51 5.63 38.66
C LEU A 130 4.63 5.69 39.72
N ASP A 131 5.59 6.62 39.60
CA ASP A 131 6.77 6.71 40.47
C ASP A 131 7.56 5.38 40.53
N ALA A 132 7.72 4.69 39.40
CA ALA A 132 8.44 3.42 39.35
C ALA A 132 9.93 3.57 39.73
N GLU A 133 10.47 2.51 40.33
CA GLU A 133 11.89 2.33 40.65
C GLU A 133 12.48 1.19 39.80
N VAL A 134 13.77 1.25 39.52
CA VAL A 134 14.51 0.23 38.77
C VAL A 134 15.51 -0.42 39.71
N ILE A 135 15.54 -1.76 39.73
CA ILE A 135 16.59 -2.51 40.39
C ILE A 135 17.64 -2.88 39.36
N VAL A 136 18.89 -2.48 39.61
CA VAL A 136 20.04 -2.72 38.75
C VAL A 136 21.12 -3.48 39.50
N SER A 137 21.87 -4.31 38.79
CA SER A 137 23.06 -4.98 39.33
C SER A 137 24.28 -4.66 38.48
N ASP A 138 25.38 -4.35 39.17
CA ASP A 138 26.73 -4.16 38.62
C ASP A 138 27.68 -5.32 38.99
N GLY A 139 27.14 -6.39 39.58
CA GLY A 139 27.92 -7.56 40.03
C GLY A 139 28.41 -7.47 41.47
N SER A 140 28.41 -6.29 42.10
CA SER A 140 28.73 -6.11 43.52
C SER A 140 27.50 -6.23 44.44
N GLY A 141 26.30 -6.04 43.87
CA GLY A 141 25.02 -6.16 44.55
C GLY A 141 23.86 -5.70 43.66
N GLU A 142 22.67 -5.58 44.25
CA GLU A 142 21.53 -4.90 43.63
C GLU A 142 21.36 -3.52 44.26
N MET A 143 21.08 -2.52 43.42
CA MET A 143 20.74 -1.16 43.83
C MET A 143 19.35 -0.81 43.29
N THR A 144 18.52 -0.19 44.14
CA THR A 144 17.23 0.36 43.73
C THR A 144 17.37 1.87 43.52
N LEU A 145 16.98 2.34 42.34
CA LEU A 145 17.03 3.76 41.97
C LEU A 145 15.67 4.21 41.45
N PRO A 146 15.24 5.45 41.70
CA PRO A 146 14.10 6.04 40.99
C PRO A 146 14.30 5.94 39.47
N LEU A 147 13.22 5.70 38.72
CA LEU A 147 13.32 5.62 37.26
C LEU A 147 13.84 6.93 36.63
N THR A 148 13.54 8.09 37.22
CA THR A 148 14.10 9.39 36.81
C THR A 148 15.62 9.40 36.86
N ASP A 149 16.19 8.83 37.92
CA ASP A 149 17.62 8.82 38.15
C ASP A 149 18.30 7.86 37.17
N TRP A 150 17.69 6.69 36.92
CA TRP A 150 18.14 5.74 35.90
C TRP A 150 18.18 6.35 34.50
N LEU A 151 17.16 7.12 34.11
CA LEU A 151 17.06 7.74 32.79
C LEU A 151 18.04 8.90 32.62
N SER A 152 18.30 9.67 33.69
CA SER A 152 19.24 10.80 33.66
C SER A 152 20.72 10.37 33.79
N GLY A 153 20.99 9.18 34.34
CA GLY A 153 22.34 8.68 34.58
C GLY A 153 23.09 8.30 33.31
N GLN A 154 24.40 8.56 33.26
CA GLN A 154 25.29 8.08 32.19
C GLN A 154 25.65 6.60 32.42
N ALA A 155 25.60 5.78 31.37
CA ALA A 155 26.05 4.39 31.44
C ALA A 155 27.58 4.34 31.32
N HIS A 156 28.28 4.29 32.46
CA HIS A 156 29.75 4.24 32.49
C HIS A 156 30.31 2.81 32.52
N GLU A 157 29.56 1.86 33.11
CA GLU A 157 29.93 0.44 33.22
C GLU A 157 28.71 -0.44 32.88
N PRO A 158 28.91 -1.69 32.42
CA PRO A 158 27.80 -2.59 32.11
C PRO A 158 26.98 -2.87 33.38
N GLN A 159 25.68 -2.59 33.31
CA GLN A 159 24.72 -2.87 34.37
C GLN A 159 23.54 -3.65 33.80
N ILE A 160 22.98 -4.56 34.60
CA ILE A 160 21.79 -5.34 34.24
C ILE A 160 20.61 -4.82 35.06
N VAL A 161 19.54 -4.40 34.37
CA VAL A 161 18.23 -4.21 35.02
C VAL A 161 17.71 -5.58 35.41
N THR A 162 17.50 -5.82 36.71
CA THR A 162 17.01 -7.12 37.22
C THR A 162 15.51 -7.10 37.44
N ALA A 163 14.94 -5.94 37.81
CA ALA A 163 13.50 -5.78 37.99
C ALA A 163 13.05 -4.31 37.99
N ILE A 164 11.74 -4.11 37.88
CA ILE A 164 11.04 -2.83 38.00
C ILE A 164 10.12 -2.95 39.21
N VAL A 165 10.15 -1.96 40.11
CA VAL A 165 9.26 -1.88 41.27
C VAL A 165 8.28 -0.74 41.02
N VAL A 166 6.98 -1.02 41.09
CA VAL A 166 5.92 -0.06 40.81
C VAL A 166 5.05 0.10 42.06
N PRO A 167 5.01 1.28 42.69
CA PRO A 167 4.07 1.59 43.77
C PRO A 167 2.62 1.36 43.35
N LEU A 168 1.79 0.89 44.28
CA LEU A 168 0.34 0.78 44.06
C LEU A 168 -0.29 2.17 44.16
N PRO A 169 -1.08 2.60 43.16
CA PRO A 169 -1.79 3.87 43.23
C PRO A 169 -2.80 3.84 44.39
N ALA A 170 -3.05 5.00 45.01
CA ALA A 170 -4.05 5.11 46.06
C ALA A 170 -5.45 4.80 45.52
N SER A 171 -6.33 4.25 46.37
CA SER A 171 -7.72 3.98 45.98
C SER A 171 -8.42 5.26 45.53
N GLY A 172 -9.09 5.22 44.37
CA GLY A 172 -9.76 6.38 43.78
C GLY A 172 -8.86 7.34 43.00
N SER A 173 -7.62 6.97 42.72
CA SER A 173 -6.73 7.77 41.86
C SER A 173 -7.28 7.89 40.43
N LEU A 174 -7.26 9.10 39.89
CA LEU A 174 -7.52 9.34 38.46
C LEU A 174 -6.25 9.06 37.67
N TRP A 175 -6.38 8.52 36.48
CA TRP A 175 -5.23 8.29 35.61
C TRP A 175 -5.62 8.43 34.15
N THR A 176 -4.63 8.75 33.31
CA THR A 176 -4.79 8.73 31.86
C THR A 176 -3.50 8.26 31.19
N HIS A 177 -3.64 7.62 30.03
CA HIS A 177 -2.54 7.27 29.15
C HIS A 177 -2.98 7.42 27.71
N ARG A 178 -2.13 8.02 26.88
CA ARG A 178 -2.35 8.05 25.44
C ARG A 178 -1.02 7.95 24.71
N LYS A 179 -0.91 6.97 23.82
CA LYS A 179 0.16 6.90 22.82
C LYS A 179 -0.35 7.54 21.52
N ILE A 180 0.36 8.55 21.04
CA ILE A 180 0.08 9.21 19.76
C ILE A 180 1.16 8.76 18.79
N GLY A 181 0.75 8.17 17.66
CA GLY A 181 1.65 7.71 16.61
C GLY A 181 1.34 8.35 15.26
N LEU A 182 1.94 7.82 14.19
CA LEU A 182 1.72 8.28 12.83
C LEU A 182 0.37 7.78 12.26
N ARG A 183 -0.14 6.66 12.79
CA ARG A 183 -1.45 6.04 12.50
C ARG A 183 -2.07 5.44 13.77
N ALA A 184 -3.19 4.70 13.66
CA ALA A 184 -3.97 4.26 14.82
C ALA A 184 -3.25 3.22 15.72
N ALA A 185 -2.52 2.28 15.12
CA ALA A 185 -1.82 1.22 15.85
C ALA A 185 -0.52 0.81 15.14
N PHE A 186 0.29 -0.04 15.80
CA PHE A 186 1.55 -0.59 15.23
C PHE A 186 2.43 0.46 14.54
N THR A 187 2.65 1.56 15.25
CA THR A 187 3.40 2.73 14.78
C THR A 187 4.46 3.14 15.80
N PRO A 188 5.57 3.73 15.35
CA PRO A 188 6.45 4.52 16.20
C PRO A 188 5.65 5.58 16.96
N GLY A 189 6.08 5.91 18.18
CA GLY A 189 5.49 6.99 18.96
C GLY A 189 5.92 8.35 18.42
N VAL A 190 4.95 9.21 18.13
CA VAL A 190 5.19 10.65 17.97
C VAL A 190 5.41 11.27 19.34
N ILE A 191 4.53 10.95 20.28
CA ILE A 191 4.67 11.24 21.70
C ILE A 191 3.68 10.36 22.47
N SER A 192 4.08 9.89 23.65
CA SER A 192 3.21 9.22 24.61
C SER A 192 3.10 10.08 25.85
N VAL A 193 1.91 10.11 26.45
CA VAL A 193 1.66 10.82 27.71
C VAL A 193 1.00 9.89 28.72
N ALA A 194 1.29 10.12 29.99
CA ALA A 194 0.61 9.47 31.08
C ALA A 194 0.48 10.41 32.28
N ALA A 195 -0.59 10.24 33.06
CA ALA A 195 -0.73 10.92 34.33
C ALA A 195 -1.45 10.08 35.38
N SER A 196 -1.17 10.38 36.65
CA SER A 196 -1.88 9.86 37.81
C SER A 196 -2.10 10.98 38.84
N LEU A 197 -3.33 11.11 39.32
CA LEU A 197 -3.74 12.06 40.37
C LEU A 197 -4.30 11.30 41.56
N CYS A 198 -3.73 11.49 42.73
CA CYS A 198 -4.29 11.00 43.99
C CYS A 198 -5.25 12.06 44.55
N CYS A 199 -6.55 11.77 44.58
CA CYS A 199 -7.57 12.70 45.06
C CYS A 199 -8.09 12.29 46.44
N THR A 200 -8.02 13.20 47.42
CA THR A 200 -8.55 12.98 48.77
C THR A 200 -9.54 14.09 49.09
N GLY A 201 -10.83 13.75 49.26
CA GLY A 201 -11.88 14.74 49.57
C GLY A 201 -12.07 15.81 48.49
N GLY A 202 -11.90 15.47 47.21
CA GLY A 202 -12.01 16.39 46.07
C GLY A 202 -10.78 17.27 45.80
N ARG A 203 -9.75 17.19 46.66
CA ARG A 203 -8.45 17.86 46.48
C ARG A 203 -7.41 16.91 45.93
N ILE A 204 -6.55 17.42 45.06
CA ILE A 204 -5.45 16.67 44.46
C ILE A 204 -4.29 16.64 45.48
N ALA A 205 -4.09 15.52 46.16
CA ALA A 205 -3.03 15.34 47.14
C ALA A 205 -1.65 15.18 46.48
N SER A 206 -1.60 14.52 45.32
CA SER A 206 -0.40 14.42 44.49
C SER A 206 -0.79 14.32 43.01
N ALA A 207 0.06 14.89 42.15
CA ALA A 207 -0.04 14.79 40.71
C ALA A 207 1.28 14.27 40.12
N ARG A 208 1.18 13.39 39.13
CA ARG A 208 2.29 12.79 38.39
C ARG A 208 1.96 12.87 36.92
N LEU A 209 2.69 13.66 36.15
CA LEU A 209 2.49 13.84 34.71
C LEU A 209 3.81 13.54 34.00
N ALA A 210 3.74 12.76 32.92
CA ALA A 210 4.92 12.36 32.18
C ALA A 210 4.67 12.33 30.67
N VAL A 211 5.74 12.59 29.92
CA VAL A 211 5.81 12.53 28.46
C VAL A 211 7.01 11.68 28.05
N GLY A 212 7.06 11.24 26.79
CA GLY A 212 8.20 10.51 26.22
C GLY A 212 7.81 9.76 24.95
N SER A 213 8.62 8.76 24.57
CA SER A 213 8.44 7.87 23.40
C SER A 213 8.93 8.47 22.07
N GLY A 214 9.45 7.60 21.21
CA GLY A 214 10.01 8.00 19.92
C GLY A 214 11.25 8.88 20.09
N LEU A 215 11.19 10.09 19.55
CA LEU A 215 12.27 11.09 19.67
C LEU A 215 12.13 11.98 20.92
N VAL A 216 11.02 11.85 21.67
CA VAL A 216 10.78 12.63 22.89
C VAL A 216 11.40 11.90 24.06
N GLU A 217 12.37 12.54 24.71
CA GLU A 217 13.00 11.99 25.92
C GLU A 217 11.95 11.81 27.02
N PRO A 218 11.94 10.65 27.71
CA PRO A 218 11.00 10.43 28.79
C PRO A 218 11.28 11.34 29.98
N ALA A 219 10.29 12.14 30.38
CA ALA A 219 10.45 13.12 31.45
C ALA A 219 9.14 13.34 32.22
N ARG A 220 9.29 13.80 33.47
CA ARG A 220 8.22 14.29 34.34
C ARG A 220 7.96 15.77 34.08
N LEU A 221 6.70 16.19 34.17
CA LEU A 221 6.28 17.58 33.98
C LEU A 221 6.04 18.24 35.34
N HIS A 222 7.11 18.55 36.06
CA HIS A 222 7.07 19.04 37.43
C HIS A 222 6.37 20.41 37.59
N GLN A 223 6.48 21.31 36.62
CA GLN A 223 5.79 22.61 36.67
C GLN A 223 4.28 22.42 36.51
N ALA A 224 3.85 21.54 35.61
CA ALA A 224 2.45 21.15 35.47
C ALA A 224 1.92 20.43 36.72
N GLU A 225 2.70 19.53 37.32
CA GLU A 225 2.36 18.84 38.58
C GLU A 225 2.15 19.81 39.75
N ALA A 226 2.99 20.84 39.87
CA ALA A 226 2.91 21.85 40.91
C ALA A 226 1.63 22.69 40.83
N ARG A 227 1.07 22.89 39.63
CA ARG A 227 -0.21 23.60 39.43
C ARG A 227 -1.43 22.78 39.86
N LEU A 228 -1.32 21.46 39.81
CA LEU A 228 -2.41 20.55 40.18
C LEU A 228 -2.40 20.23 41.68
N THR A 229 -1.21 20.01 42.25
CA THR A 229 -1.06 19.59 43.64
C THR A 229 -1.63 20.65 44.61
N GLY A 230 -2.53 20.23 45.49
CA GLY A 230 -3.23 21.09 46.46
C GLY A 230 -4.51 21.74 45.95
N SER A 231 -4.76 21.73 44.63
CA SER A 231 -5.95 22.31 44.00
C SER A 231 -7.18 21.42 44.18
N GLU A 232 -8.38 22.03 44.14
CA GLU A 232 -9.64 21.29 44.04
C GLU A 232 -9.88 20.88 42.58
N LEU A 233 -10.18 19.60 42.35
CA LEU A 233 -10.30 19.04 41.00
C LEU A 233 -11.35 19.79 40.16
N ALA A 234 -12.46 20.20 40.78
CA ALA A 234 -13.53 20.95 40.12
C ALA A 234 -13.15 22.39 39.75
N GLY A 235 -12.10 22.94 40.37
CA GLY A 235 -11.62 24.32 40.17
C GLY A 235 -10.30 24.41 39.40
N VAL A 236 -9.82 23.32 38.80
CA VAL A 236 -8.58 23.33 38.02
C VAL A 236 -8.71 24.28 36.82
N ASP A 237 -7.75 25.20 36.68
CA ASP A 237 -7.57 26.00 35.48
C ASP A 237 -6.95 25.13 34.36
N TRP A 238 -7.83 24.48 33.60
CA TRP A 238 -7.43 23.61 32.49
C TRP A 238 -6.70 24.34 31.36
N SER A 239 -7.00 25.62 31.13
CA SER A 239 -6.31 26.42 30.11
C SER A 239 -4.89 26.74 30.56
N GLY A 240 -4.71 27.19 31.81
CA GLY A 240 -3.39 27.43 32.37
C GLY A 240 -2.55 26.16 32.50
N LEU A 241 -3.17 25.00 32.77
CA LEU A 241 -2.49 23.70 32.75
C LEU A 241 -2.04 23.32 31.33
N HIS A 242 -2.90 23.54 30.32
CA HIS A 242 -2.57 23.27 28.92
C HIS A 242 -1.31 24.04 28.49
N ASP A 243 -1.30 25.36 28.71
CA ASP A 243 -0.17 26.22 28.35
C ASP A 243 1.12 25.81 29.09
N ALA A 244 1.01 25.45 30.37
CA ALA A 244 2.15 24.97 31.15
C ALA A 244 2.75 23.68 30.57
N ILE A 245 1.90 22.71 30.19
CA ILE A 245 2.36 21.47 29.56
C ILE A 245 3.02 21.75 28.20
N VAL A 246 2.45 22.65 27.39
CA VAL A 246 3.04 23.04 26.11
C VAL A 246 4.43 23.67 26.31
N GLN A 247 4.61 24.52 27.32
CA GLN A 247 5.87 25.19 27.60
C GLN A 247 6.92 24.24 28.20
N GLU A 248 6.51 23.33 29.08
CA GLU A 248 7.41 22.41 29.78
C GLU A 248 7.83 21.20 28.93
N THR A 249 6.98 20.75 27.99
CA THR A 249 7.29 19.60 27.13
C THR A 249 8.44 19.92 26.18
N VAL A 250 9.58 19.26 26.34
CA VAL A 250 10.70 19.32 25.38
C VAL A 250 10.51 18.25 24.31
N ALA A 251 10.40 18.65 23.05
CA ALA A 251 10.21 17.73 21.93
C ALA A 251 10.92 18.24 20.66
N PRO A 252 11.60 17.37 19.89
CA PRO A 252 12.26 17.76 18.64
C PRO A 252 11.33 17.73 17.43
N ASP A 253 11.73 18.42 16.36
CA ASP A 253 11.18 18.26 15.01
C ASP A 253 11.76 17.00 14.34
N ASP A 254 10.97 16.39 13.44
CA ASP A 254 11.48 15.46 12.42
C ASP A 254 10.75 15.66 11.09
N ALA A 255 11.09 14.86 10.08
CA ALA A 255 10.47 14.92 8.75
C ALA A 255 8.96 14.63 8.76
N PHE A 256 8.41 14.04 9.82
CA PHE A 256 7.02 13.62 9.91
C PHE A 256 6.18 14.58 10.76
N ARG A 257 6.70 15.08 11.88
CA ARG A 257 5.95 15.88 12.86
C ARG A 257 6.83 16.93 13.53
N SER A 258 6.28 18.14 13.63
CA SER A 258 6.94 19.26 14.30
C SER A 258 6.95 19.12 15.83
N ALA A 259 7.90 19.80 16.46
CA ALA A 259 7.98 20.03 17.89
C ALA A 259 6.70 20.71 18.41
N ARG A 260 6.19 21.70 17.67
CA ARG A 260 4.94 22.42 18.01
C ARG A 260 3.77 21.45 18.10
N TYR A 261 3.60 20.58 17.11
CA TYR A 261 2.57 19.55 17.11
C TYR A 261 2.70 18.63 18.33
N ARG A 262 3.89 18.07 18.59
CA ARG A 262 4.14 17.15 19.71
C ARG A 262 3.74 17.74 21.06
N ARG A 263 4.17 18.98 21.34
CA ARG A 263 3.84 19.68 22.60
C ARG A 263 2.34 19.92 22.74
N ARG A 264 1.70 20.35 21.66
CA ARG A 264 0.25 20.62 21.65
C ARG A 264 -0.58 19.35 21.86
N VAL A 265 -0.26 18.26 21.17
CA VAL A 265 -1.03 17.01 21.33
C VAL A 265 -0.80 16.35 22.68
N ALA A 266 0.39 16.52 23.29
CA ALA A 266 0.63 16.10 24.66
C ALA A 266 -0.26 16.85 25.66
N ALA A 267 -0.30 18.19 25.55
CA ALA A 267 -1.17 19.02 26.38
C ALA A 267 -2.65 18.69 26.18
N ASN A 268 -3.12 18.56 24.93
CA ASN A 268 -4.49 18.16 24.63
C ASN A 268 -4.84 16.81 25.25
N ALA A 269 -3.96 15.81 25.12
CA ALA A 269 -4.21 14.46 25.61
C ALA A 269 -4.24 14.39 27.14
N LEU A 270 -3.33 15.10 27.82
CA LEU A 270 -3.26 15.15 29.28
C LEU A 270 -4.46 15.91 29.86
N VAL A 271 -4.75 17.12 29.36
CA VAL A 271 -5.87 17.94 29.85
C VAL A 271 -7.20 17.21 29.68
N HIS A 272 -7.47 16.70 28.47
CA HIS A 272 -8.71 15.97 28.22
C HIS A 272 -8.78 14.67 29.04
N GLY A 273 -7.69 13.91 29.09
CA GLY A 273 -7.61 12.64 29.82
C GLY A 273 -7.83 12.78 31.33
N LEU A 274 -7.59 13.97 31.90
CA LEU A 274 -7.83 14.29 33.30
C LEU A 274 -9.21 14.92 33.56
N GLY A 275 -10.07 15.03 32.53
CA GLY A 275 -11.43 15.56 32.63
C GLY A 275 -11.59 17.03 32.25
N GLY A 276 -10.55 17.67 31.72
CA GLY A 276 -10.57 19.05 31.24
C GLY A 276 -11.23 19.23 29.87
N ALA A 277 -11.79 20.41 29.63
CA ALA A 277 -12.36 20.77 28.33
C ALA A 277 -11.25 21.20 27.34
N LEU A 278 -11.40 20.81 26.07
CA LEU A 278 -10.54 21.29 24.99
C LEU A 278 -11.10 22.60 24.39
N PRO A 279 -10.24 23.56 23.99
CA PRO A 279 -10.67 24.78 23.31
C PRO A 279 -11.49 24.48 22.03
N HIS A 280 -12.63 25.15 21.84
CA HIS A 280 -13.50 24.98 20.66
C HIS A 280 -13.90 26.32 20.04
N SER A 281 -13.65 26.49 18.74
CA SER A 281 -14.29 27.53 17.94
C SER A 281 -15.60 27.01 17.37
N GLY A 282 -16.70 27.48 17.95
CA GLY A 282 -18.03 27.06 17.55
C GLY A 282 -18.34 27.35 16.08
N ARG A 283 -18.69 26.29 15.34
CA ARG A 283 -19.80 26.23 14.38
C ARG A 283 -20.04 24.77 14.01
N VAL A 284 -20.81 24.07 14.85
CA VAL A 284 -21.34 22.76 14.49
C VAL A 284 -22.48 22.99 13.49
N LYS A 285 -22.29 22.59 12.23
CA LYS A 285 -23.39 22.56 11.26
C LYS A 285 -24.22 21.31 11.52
N THR A 286 -25.44 21.48 12.00
CA THR A 286 -26.48 20.45 11.93
C THR A 286 -27.11 20.52 10.54
N ALA A 287 -26.93 19.47 9.73
CA ALA A 287 -27.60 19.37 8.43
C ALA A 287 -29.02 18.80 8.61
N ALA A 288 -29.94 19.28 7.76
CA ALA A 288 -31.33 18.83 7.74
C ALA A 288 -31.44 17.38 7.21
N VAL A 289 -32.39 16.64 7.78
CA VAL A 289 -32.75 15.28 7.33
C VAL A 289 -33.44 15.39 5.96
N ALA A 290 -32.79 14.92 4.90
CA ALA A 290 -33.41 14.77 3.59
C ALA A 290 -34.41 13.60 3.58
N THR A 291 -35.50 13.73 2.83
CA THR A 291 -36.45 12.64 2.55
C THR A 291 -35.76 11.47 1.86
N GLN A 292 -36.14 10.23 2.18
CA GLN A 292 -35.57 9.01 1.59
C GLN A 292 -35.91 8.91 0.09
N PRO A 293 -34.93 8.97 -0.82
CA PRO A 293 -35.09 8.34 -2.12
C PRO A 293 -35.13 6.82 -1.92
N GLU A 294 -35.94 6.14 -2.71
CA GLU A 294 -35.96 4.67 -2.74
C GLU A 294 -34.60 4.13 -3.23
N PRO A 295 -34.09 3.04 -2.62
CA PRO A 295 -32.93 2.33 -3.14
C PRO A 295 -33.13 1.95 -4.61
N LEU A 296 -32.05 1.94 -5.38
CA LEU A 296 -32.11 1.51 -6.77
C LEU A 296 -32.46 0.02 -6.84
N ALA A 297 -33.49 -0.32 -7.61
CA ALA A 297 -33.84 -1.70 -7.89
C ALA A 297 -32.69 -2.40 -8.63
N GLY A 298 -32.34 -3.63 -8.23
CA GLY A 298 -31.28 -4.42 -8.87
C GLY A 298 -29.87 -4.20 -8.32
N GLU A 299 -29.64 -3.20 -7.46
CA GLU A 299 -28.36 -3.05 -6.77
C GLU A 299 -28.18 -4.16 -5.73
N ILE A 300 -27.02 -4.82 -5.75
CA ILE A 300 -26.69 -5.95 -4.89
C ILE A 300 -25.69 -5.49 -3.83
N ARG A 301 -26.06 -5.60 -2.55
CA ARG A 301 -25.08 -5.53 -1.47
C ARG A 301 -24.19 -6.77 -1.51
N LEU A 302 -22.89 -6.58 -1.61
CA LEU A 302 -21.91 -7.65 -1.73
C LEU A 302 -21.59 -8.23 -0.35
N THR A 303 -22.20 -9.37 -0.01
CA THR A 303 -21.84 -10.14 1.18
C THR A 303 -21.89 -11.63 0.87
N ARG A 304 -21.32 -12.44 1.76
CA ARG A 304 -21.42 -13.89 1.64
C ARG A 304 -22.87 -14.38 1.77
N GLU A 305 -23.64 -13.72 2.63
CA GLU A 305 -25.04 -14.03 2.93
C GLU A 305 -25.97 -13.72 1.75
N SER A 306 -25.74 -12.61 1.04
CA SER A 306 -26.55 -12.22 -0.12
C SER A 306 -26.20 -13.01 -1.40
N ALA A 307 -25.00 -13.61 -1.46
CA ALA A 307 -24.50 -14.27 -2.66
C ALA A 307 -25.09 -15.66 -2.94
N GLY A 308 -25.55 -16.38 -1.90
CA GLY A 308 -26.07 -17.74 -2.05
C GLY A 308 -25.12 -18.66 -2.84
N ALA A 309 -25.64 -19.31 -3.88
CA ALA A 309 -24.86 -20.21 -4.75
C ALA A 309 -23.82 -19.49 -5.63
N ARG A 310 -23.82 -18.15 -5.71
CA ARG A 310 -22.83 -17.36 -6.47
C ARG A 310 -21.53 -17.14 -5.70
N TRP A 311 -21.45 -17.55 -4.43
CA TRP A 311 -20.24 -17.45 -3.62
C TRP A 311 -19.37 -18.70 -3.76
N HIS A 312 -18.17 -18.54 -4.32
CA HIS A 312 -17.23 -19.64 -4.52
C HIS A 312 -16.00 -19.51 -3.63
N VAL A 313 -15.45 -20.65 -3.22
CA VAL A 313 -14.12 -20.69 -2.62
C VAL A 313 -13.09 -20.47 -3.72
N ARG A 314 -12.17 -19.53 -3.50
CA ARG A 314 -11.09 -19.29 -4.46
C ARG A 314 -10.18 -20.52 -4.59
N PRO A 315 -9.79 -20.94 -5.80
CA PRO A 315 -8.94 -22.11 -6.02
C PRO A 315 -7.59 -22.02 -5.29
N ASP A 316 -7.03 -20.81 -5.18
CA ASP A 316 -5.75 -20.52 -4.52
C ASP A 316 -5.88 -20.29 -3.00
N GLY A 317 -7.09 -20.19 -2.45
CA GLY A 317 -7.33 -19.90 -1.04
C GLY A 317 -6.81 -21.00 -0.08
N PRO A 318 -7.30 -22.25 -0.19
CA PRO A 318 -6.84 -23.34 0.67
C PRO A 318 -5.33 -23.57 0.70
N PRO A 319 -4.59 -23.62 -0.44
CA PRO A 319 -3.13 -23.78 -0.38
C PRO A 319 -2.41 -22.56 0.20
N LYS A 320 -2.92 -21.33 0.00
CA LYS A 320 -2.36 -20.12 0.65
C LYS A 320 -2.48 -20.19 2.18
N ILE A 321 -3.66 -20.53 2.70
CA ILE A 321 -3.90 -20.66 4.14
C ILE A 321 -3.01 -21.75 4.76
N ALA A 322 -2.78 -22.84 4.02
CA ALA A 322 -1.96 -23.94 4.47
C ALA A 322 -0.44 -23.73 4.28
N GLY A 323 0.00 -22.61 3.68
CA GLY A 323 1.41 -22.38 3.36
C GLY A 323 1.98 -23.37 2.32
N ARG A 324 1.13 -23.88 1.42
CA ARG A 324 1.50 -24.84 0.37
C ARG A 324 1.46 -24.26 -1.04
N LEU A 325 0.95 -23.05 -1.23
CA LEU A 325 1.08 -22.35 -2.51
C LEU A 325 2.54 -21.91 -2.66
N GLU A 326 3.19 -22.40 -3.70
CA GLU A 326 4.55 -22.00 -4.05
C GLU A 326 4.52 -20.73 -4.90
N TYR A 327 5.12 -19.65 -4.39
CA TYR A 327 5.39 -18.43 -5.16
C TYR A 327 6.71 -18.56 -5.92
N LEU A 328 6.93 -17.71 -6.93
CA LEU A 328 8.14 -17.80 -7.77
C LEU A 328 9.44 -17.50 -7.00
N THR A 329 9.34 -16.92 -5.80
CA THR A 329 10.47 -16.69 -4.87
C THR A 329 10.82 -17.89 -3.98
N ASP A 330 9.96 -18.91 -3.92
CA ASP A 330 10.08 -20.03 -2.99
C ASP A 330 11.03 -21.16 -3.44
N PRO A 331 11.12 -21.53 -4.74
CA PRO A 331 11.91 -22.67 -5.20
C PRO A 331 13.34 -22.68 -4.68
N ARG A 332 13.79 -23.83 -4.18
CA ARG A 332 15.17 -24.10 -3.76
C ARG A 332 15.60 -25.44 -4.31
N GLU A 333 16.71 -25.47 -5.05
CA GLU A 333 17.27 -26.69 -5.64
C GLU A 333 18.74 -26.87 -5.24
N PRO A 334 19.25 -28.11 -5.09
CA PRO A 334 20.67 -28.35 -4.87
C PRO A 334 21.54 -27.70 -5.95
N GLY A 335 22.59 -26.98 -5.54
CA GLY A 335 23.50 -26.32 -6.48
C GLY A 335 22.99 -24.99 -7.05
N MET A 336 21.77 -24.56 -6.71
CA MET A 336 21.22 -23.25 -7.06
C MET A 336 22.01 -22.12 -6.39
N LEU A 337 22.44 -21.14 -7.19
CA LEU A 337 23.21 -19.99 -6.73
C LEU A 337 22.31 -18.89 -6.16
N VAL A 338 22.84 -18.13 -5.22
CA VAL A 338 22.16 -16.97 -4.63
C VAL A 338 22.74 -15.69 -5.24
N ALA A 339 21.87 -14.87 -5.81
CA ALA A 339 22.23 -13.60 -6.40
C ALA A 339 21.95 -12.40 -5.48
N ARG A 340 22.74 -11.34 -5.68
CA ARG A 340 22.57 -10.00 -5.08
C ARG A 340 22.98 -8.93 -6.09
N ILE A 341 22.36 -7.75 -6.02
CA ILE A 341 22.63 -6.60 -6.90
C ILE A 341 23.38 -5.53 -6.09
N LEU A 342 24.45 -4.98 -6.65
CA LEU A 342 25.09 -3.78 -6.16
C LEU A 342 24.28 -2.55 -6.64
N ARG A 343 23.70 -1.82 -5.68
CA ARG A 343 22.99 -0.56 -5.92
C ARG A 343 23.94 0.62 -5.88
N ALA A 344 23.64 1.69 -6.61
CA ALA A 344 24.47 2.88 -6.70
C ALA A 344 24.73 3.55 -5.34
N GLY A 345 23.71 3.62 -4.48
CA GLY A 345 23.80 4.21 -3.12
C GLY A 345 23.94 5.74 -3.08
N VAL A 346 24.09 6.39 -4.24
CA VAL A 346 24.20 7.85 -4.41
C VAL A 346 23.15 8.35 -5.42
N PRO A 347 22.58 9.55 -5.22
CA PRO A 347 21.47 10.03 -6.05
C PRO A 347 21.89 10.50 -7.45
N HIS A 348 23.10 11.04 -7.62
CA HIS A 348 23.56 11.50 -8.93
C HIS A 348 25.08 11.51 -9.01
N ALA A 349 25.65 10.75 -9.96
CA ALA A 349 27.10 10.71 -10.17
C ALA A 349 27.47 10.17 -11.56
N ARG A 350 28.62 10.58 -12.10
CA ARG A 350 29.26 9.85 -13.21
C ARG A 350 30.01 8.65 -12.65
N ILE A 351 29.97 7.54 -13.39
CA ILE A 351 30.78 6.36 -13.11
C ILE A 351 32.11 6.53 -13.86
N LEU A 352 33.22 6.57 -13.13
CA LEU A 352 34.56 6.67 -13.69
C LEU A 352 35.15 5.30 -13.99
N SER A 353 34.93 4.33 -13.10
CA SER A 353 35.37 2.94 -13.26
C SER A 353 34.59 1.99 -12.34
N ILE A 354 34.49 0.73 -12.76
CA ILE A 354 33.95 -0.39 -11.98
C ILE A 354 35.02 -1.50 -11.96
N ASP A 355 35.56 -1.83 -10.78
CA ASP A 355 36.48 -2.95 -10.59
C ASP A 355 35.80 -4.10 -9.84
N ILE A 356 35.68 -5.24 -10.52
CA ILE A 356 35.06 -6.47 -10.00
C ILE A 356 36.07 -7.56 -9.63
N SER A 357 37.37 -7.33 -9.86
CA SER A 357 38.41 -8.37 -9.82
C SER A 357 38.50 -9.08 -8.47
N ARG A 358 38.32 -8.35 -7.36
CA ARG A 358 38.34 -8.91 -6.00
C ARG A 358 37.09 -9.73 -5.70
N ALA A 359 35.95 -9.34 -6.24
CA ALA A 359 34.70 -10.07 -6.09
C ALA A 359 34.73 -11.38 -6.88
N GLU A 360 35.25 -11.36 -8.12
CA GLU A 360 35.42 -12.57 -8.94
C GLU A 360 36.40 -13.56 -8.32
N ALA A 361 37.47 -13.07 -7.68
CA ALA A 361 38.46 -13.92 -7.01
C ALA A 361 37.97 -14.51 -5.68
N LEU A 362 36.83 -14.08 -5.14
CA LEU A 362 36.35 -14.54 -3.83
C LEU A 362 35.86 -16.00 -3.90
N PRO A 363 36.40 -16.92 -3.07
CA PRO A 363 35.97 -18.32 -3.08
C PRO A 363 34.47 -18.48 -2.80
N GLY A 364 33.78 -19.17 -3.70
CA GLY A 364 32.34 -19.41 -3.64
C GLY A 364 31.50 -18.44 -4.48
N VAL A 365 32.10 -17.42 -5.09
CA VAL A 365 31.49 -16.63 -6.17
C VAL A 365 31.58 -17.44 -7.47
N ALA A 366 30.47 -17.51 -8.20
CA ALA A 366 30.37 -18.21 -9.47
C ALA A 366 30.43 -17.25 -10.67
N ALA A 367 29.84 -16.06 -10.55
CA ALA A 367 29.92 -15.02 -11.55
C ALA A 367 29.64 -13.64 -10.94
N VAL A 368 30.21 -12.61 -11.56
CA VAL A 368 29.85 -11.20 -11.40
C VAL A 368 29.45 -10.69 -12.79
N VAL A 369 28.36 -9.93 -12.89
CA VAL A 369 27.93 -9.29 -14.14
C VAL A 369 27.84 -7.78 -13.98
N THR A 370 28.17 -7.05 -15.04
CA THR A 370 28.05 -5.59 -15.15
C THR A 370 27.43 -5.23 -16.50
N HIS A 371 27.46 -3.94 -16.88
CA HIS A 371 27.06 -3.51 -18.22
C HIS A 371 27.84 -4.20 -19.35
N SER A 372 29.06 -4.70 -19.09
CA SER A 372 29.93 -5.30 -20.12
C SER A 372 29.48 -6.70 -20.54
N ASP A 373 28.62 -7.34 -19.75
CA ASP A 373 28.06 -8.66 -20.04
C ASP A 373 26.78 -8.59 -20.89
N ILE A 374 26.30 -7.38 -21.22
CA ILE A 374 25.10 -7.16 -22.02
C ILE A 374 25.47 -7.21 -23.50
N ALA A 375 25.01 -8.24 -24.20
CA ALA A 375 25.28 -8.41 -25.63
C ALA A 375 24.36 -7.59 -26.54
N GLY A 376 23.16 -7.24 -26.06
CA GLY A 376 22.18 -6.43 -26.78
C GLY A 376 22.16 -4.97 -26.34
N SER A 377 20.98 -4.40 -26.19
CA SER A 377 20.77 -3.02 -25.75
C SER A 377 20.74 -2.92 -24.22
N ASN A 378 21.66 -2.16 -23.63
CA ASN A 378 21.66 -1.85 -22.19
C ASN A 378 20.62 -0.76 -21.84
N ALA A 379 19.35 -1.02 -22.16
CA ALA A 379 18.24 -0.15 -21.82
C ALA A 379 16.91 -0.92 -21.86
N PHE A 380 16.04 -0.64 -20.90
CA PHE A 380 14.66 -1.12 -20.82
C PHE A 380 13.73 0.02 -20.39
N GLY A 381 12.42 -0.25 -20.45
CA GLY A 381 11.36 0.69 -20.14
C GLY A 381 10.19 0.50 -21.10
N ILE A 382 8.95 0.56 -20.59
CA ILE A 382 7.76 0.27 -21.40
C ILE A 382 7.47 1.34 -22.46
N VAL A 383 7.53 2.63 -22.07
CA VAL A 383 7.24 3.75 -23.00
C VAL A 383 8.51 4.29 -23.63
N VAL A 384 9.54 4.51 -22.81
CA VAL A 384 10.85 5.00 -23.23
C VAL A 384 11.88 4.05 -22.66
N GLN A 385 12.79 3.55 -23.51
CA GLN A 385 13.87 2.67 -23.08
C GLN A 385 15.04 3.53 -22.57
N ASP A 386 14.84 4.19 -21.44
CA ASP A 386 15.80 5.14 -20.85
C ASP A 386 16.50 4.60 -19.58
N GLN A 387 16.07 3.44 -19.05
CA GLN A 387 16.66 2.84 -17.85
C GLN A 387 17.66 1.75 -18.21
N PRO A 388 18.95 1.87 -17.84
CA PRO A 388 19.93 0.81 -18.10
C PRO A 388 19.69 -0.41 -17.21
N ALA A 389 19.98 -1.61 -17.74
CA ALA A 389 19.99 -2.83 -16.93
C ALA A 389 21.13 -2.80 -15.90
N PHE A 390 22.29 -2.25 -16.28
CA PHE A 390 23.36 -1.86 -15.37
C PHE A 390 23.95 -0.51 -15.80
N CYS A 391 24.04 0.45 -14.88
CA CYS A 391 24.64 1.75 -15.12
C CYS A 391 26.14 1.62 -15.45
N PHE A 392 26.61 2.42 -16.39
CA PHE A 392 28.00 2.40 -16.86
C PHE A 392 28.62 3.79 -17.01
N ASP A 393 27.81 4.79 -17.31
CA ASP A 393 28.22 6.18 -17.53
C ASP A 393 27.81 7.08 -16.35
N LYS A 394 26.57 6.92 -15.90
CA LYS A 394 25.92 7.81 -14.95
C LYS A 394 24.87 7.06 -14.14
N VAL A 395 24.88 7.28 -12.83
CA VAL A 395 23.78 6.91 -11.93
C VAL A 395 22.86 8.11 -11.76
N ARG A 396 21.56 7.90 -11.89
CA ARG A 396 20.51 8.94 -11.85
C ARG A 396 19.66 8.86 -10.59
N TYR A 397 19.71 7.75 -9.84
CA TYR A 397 19.18 7.65 -8.48
C TYR A 397 19.89 6.57 -7.66
N ALA A 398 19.70 6.61 -6.34
CA ALA A 398 20.41 5.71 -5.42
C ALA A 398 20.10 4.21 -5.58
N GLY A 399 18.99 3.85 -6.25
CA GLY A 399 18.58 2.46 -6.50
C GLY A 399 19.05 1.88 -7.83
N ASP A 400 19.77 2.65 -8.65
CA ASP A 400 20.33 2.18 -9.92
C ASP A 400 21.20 0.94 -9.69
N ALA A 401 21.05 -0.07 -10.56
CA ALA A 401 21.88 -1.26 -10.55
C ALA A 401 23.21 -0.96 -11.25
N VAL A 402 24.33 -1.36 -10.64
CA VAL A 402 25.69 -1.17 -11.20
C VAL A 402 26.34 -2.51 -11.55
N ALA A 403 26.15 -3.51 -10.69
CA ALA A 403 26.65 -4.87 -10.89
C ALA A 403 25.73 -5.88 -10.19
N ALA A 404 25.88 -7.17 -10.50
CA ALA A 404 25.25 -8.24 -9.74
C ALA A 404 26.18 -9.44 -9.59
N VAL A 405 26.03 -10.19 -8.50
CA VAL A 405 26.85 -11.36 -8.17
C VAL A 405 25.97 -12.58 -8.02
N ALA A 406 26.43 -13.76 -8.46
CA ALA A 406 25.90 -15.06 -8.07
C ALA A 406 26.96 -15.85 -7.28
N ALA A 407 26.60 -16.34 -6.09
CA ALA A 407 27.48 -17.11 -5.21
C ALA A 407 26.77 -18.34 -4.63
N LYS A 408 27.54 -19.22 -3.98
CA LYS A 408 27.03 -20.46 -3.36
C LYS A 408 25.98 -20.23 -2.25
N ASP A 409 26.01 -19.06 -1.59
CA ASP A 409 25.11 -18.68 -0.51
C ASP A 409 25.00 -17.15 -0.38
N ALA A 410 24.00 -16.69 0.39
CA ALA A 410 23.71 -15.28 0.55
C ALA A 410 24.83 -14.49 1.25
N GLU A 411 25.55 -15.13 2.20
CA GLU A 411 26.66 -14.51 2.92
C GLU A 411 27.83 -14.22 1.98
N THR A 412 28.19 -15.19 1.14
CA THR A 412 29.25 -15.04 0.13
C THR A 412 28.86 -13.99 -0.91
N ALA A 413 27.59 -13.97 -1.36
CA ALA A 413 27.11 -12.96 -2.30
C ALA A 413 27.20 -11.54 -1.71
N ALA A 414 26.78 -11.34 -0.46
CA ALA A 414 26.90 -10.05 0.23
C ALA A 414 28.36 -9.60 0.36
N ARG A 415 29.25 -10.50 0.79
CA ARG A 415 30.69 -10.22 0.88
C ARG A 415 31.32 -9.87 -0.48
N ALA A 416 30.83 -10.47 -1.56
CA ALA A 416 31.31 -10.16 -2.89
C ALA A 416 30.91 -8.75 -3.32
N LEU A 417 29.71 -8.28 -2.97
CA LEU A 417 29.30 -6.89 -3.24
C LEU A 417 30.24 -5.88 -2.57
N ASP A 418 30.66 -6.13 -1.32
CA ASP A 418 31.61 -5.28 -0.59
C ASP A 418 33.03 -5.23 -1.23
N LEU A 419 33.32 -6.13 -2.16
CA LEU A 419 34.60 -6.22 -2.86
C LEU A 419 34.59 -5.57 -4.25
N ILE A 420 33.43 -5.13 -4.73
CA ILE A 420 33.31 -4.38 -5.98
C ILE A 420 33.60 -2.90 -5.68
N ASP A 421 34.59 -2.33 -6.37
CA ASP A 421 34.96 -0.92 -6.23
C ASP A 421 34.35 -0.10 -7.38
N VAL A 422 33.55 0.90 -7.05
CA VAL A 422 32.93 1.80 -8.02
C VAL A 422 33.38 3.22 -7.72
N CYS A 423 34.12 3.82 -8.65
CA CYS A 423 34.59 5.18 -8.52
C CYS A 423 33.56 6.15 -9.11
N TYR A 424 33.02 7.03 -8.26
CA TYR A 424 32.03 8.04 -8.63
C TYR A 424 32.61 9.44 -8.65
N GLU A 425 32.22 10.24 -9.65
CA GLU A 425 32.27 11.71 -9.60
C GLU A 425 30.86 12.22 -9.28
N LEU A 426 30.63 12.75 -8.08
CA LEU A 426 29.30 13.23 -7.67
C LEU A 426 28.85 14.43 -8.54
N LEU A 427 27.57 14.42 -8.92
CA LEU A 427 26.93 15.49 -9.67
C LEU A 427 25.89 16.21 -8.79
N PRO A 428 25.49 17.46 -9.13
CA PRO A 428 24.41 18.15 -8.44
C PRO A 428 23.09 17.36 -8.50
N THR A 429 22.45 17.16 -7.35
CA THR A 429 21.16 16.47 -7.25
C THR A 429 20.00 17.42 -7.57
N VAL A 430 19.08 16.99 -8.43
CA VAL A 430 17.84 17.70 -8.78
C VAL A 430 16.66 16.91 -8.23
N CYS A 431 16.06 17.33 -7.11
CA CYS A 431 15.02 16.57 -6.42
C CYS A 431 13.62 17.24 -6.42
N ASP A 432 13.51 18.49 -6.85
CA ASP A 432 12.22 19.19 -6.96
C ASP A 432 11.80 19.32 -8.44
N PRO A 433 10.63 18.79 -8.85
CA PRO A 433 10.22 18.77 -10.26
C PRO A 433 10.00 20.16 -10.85
N GLN A 434 9.71 21.19 -10.04
CA GLN A 434 9.55 22.56 -10.56
C GLN A 434 10.91 23.16 -10.90
N SER A 435 11.89 23.04 -10.00
CA SER A 435 13.27 23.47 -10.21
C SER A 435 13.96 22.70 -11.34
N ALA A 436 13.61 21.42 -11.54
CA ALA A 436 14.14 20.57 -12.60
C ALA A 436 13.86 21.13 -14.00
N LEU A 437 12.74 21.85 -14.16
CA LEU A 437 12.31 22.43 -15.45
C LEU A 437 12.81 23.86 -15.69
N LEU A 438 13.56 24.45 -14.76
CA LEU A 438 14.15 25.78 -14.94
C LEU A 438 15.31 25.75 -15.94
N ALA A 439 15.53 26.87 -16.63
CA ALA A 439 16.70 27.05 -17.47
C ALA A 439 17.98 26.97 -16.62
N GLY A 440 18.92 26.11 -17.02
CA GLY A 440 20.19 25.90 -16.32
C GLY A 440 20.15 24.85 -15.20
N ALA A 441 19.04 24.15 -14.99
CA ALA A 441 19.01 22.98 -14.10
C ALA A 441 19.98 21.88 -14.60
N GLU A 442 20.61 21.16 -13.67
CA GLU A 442 21.52 20.05 -14.01
C GLU A 442 20.75 18.97 -14.81
N PRO A 443 21.22 18.58 -16.01
CA PRO A 443 20.52 17.62 -16.85
C PRO A 443 20.69 16.18 -16.37
N ILE A 444 19.57 15.55 -15.97
CA ILE A 444 19.52 14.13 -15.60
C ILE A 444 19.59 13.24 -16.83
N HIS A 445 19.00 13.68 -17.94
CA HIS A 445 19.12 13.05 -19.25
C HIS A 445 19.72 14.03 -20.24
N SER A 446 20.38 13.51 -21.29
CA SER A 446 21.01 14.34 -22.32
C SER A 446 20.00 15.22 -23.09
N THR A 447 18.73 14.83 -23.10
CA THR A 447 17.60 15.56 -23.68
C THR A 447 17.00 16.63 -22.74
N GLY A 448 17.56 16.79 -21.53
CA GLY A 448 17.03 17.67 -20.49
C GLY A 448 16.07 16.97 -19.52
N ASN A 449 15.43 17.75 -18.65
CA ASN A 449 14.61 17.22 -17.55
C ASN A 449 13.09 17.23 -17.86
N LEU A 450 12.65 17.81 -18.97
CA LEU A 450 11.26 17.72 -19.41
C LEU A 450 11.06 16.41 -20.19
N GLN A 451 10.42 15.42 -19.57
CA GLN A 451 10.19 14.13 -20.19
C GLN A 451 9.02 14.18 -21.19
N ARG A 452 7.90 14.76 -20.77
CA ARG A 452 6.69 14.89 -21.59
C ARG A 452 5.96 16.17 -21.25
N ARG A 453 5.37 16.78 -22.28
CA ARG A 453 4.38 17.86 -22.17
C ARG A 453 3.14 17.47 -22.96
N LEU A 454 1.97 17.63 -22.37
CA LEU A 454 0.66 17.40 -23.02
C LEU A 454 -0.19 18.66 -22.84
N GLU A 455 -0.85 19.07 -23.92
CA GLU A 455 -1.75 20.23 -23.91
C GLU A 455 -3.06 19.87 -24.60
N PHE A 456 -4.16 20.38 -24.07
CA PHE A 456 -5.48 20.26 -24.68
C PHE A 456 -6.28 21.54 -24.49
N ARG A 457 -7.02 21.93 -25.53
CA ARG A 457 -7.91 23.09 -25.51
C ARG A 457 -9.21 22.78 -26.26
N ARG A 458 -10.33 23.18 -25.66
CA ARG A 458 -11.66 23.18 -26.27
C ARG A 458 -12.41 24.44 -25.86
N GLY A 459 -13.06 25.12 -26.82
CA GLY A 459 -13.83 26.34 -26.54
C GLY A 459 -12.97 27.55 -26.17
N ASP A 460 -13.60 28.57 -25.59
CA ASP A 460 -12.96 29.83 -25.13
C ASP A 460 -13.03 29.90 -23.60
N THR A 461 -12.00 29.37 -22.94
CA THR A 461 -11.88 29.39 -21.48
C THR A 461 -11.79 30.79 -20.91
N ALA A 462 -11.09 31.71 -21.60
CA ALA A 462 -10.89 33.08 -21.12
C ALA A 462 -12.21 33.84 -21.04
N GLU A 463 -13.07 33.74 -22.05
CA GLU A 463 -14.40 34.35 -22.02
C GLU A 463 -15.33 33.65 -21.01
N ALA A 464 -15.28 32.32 -20.93
CA ALA A 464 -16.10 31.57 -19.99
C ALA A 464 -15.80 31.94 -18.53
N PHE A 465 -14.52 32.09 -18.15
CA PHE A 465 -14.15 32.56 -16.80
C PHE A 465 -14.58 34.01 -16.53
N ARG A 466 -14.56 34.90 -17.55
CA ARG A 466 -15.05 36.28 -17.39
C ARG A 466 -16.55 36.35 -17.08
N ARG A 467 -17.34 35.41 -17.63
CA ARG A 467 -18.80 35.36 -17.46
C ARG A 467 -19.26 34.47 -16.31
N ALA A 468 -18.37 33.69 -15.72
CA ALA A 468 -18.70 32.77 -14.64
C ALA A 468 -19.28 33.50 -13.43
N ALA A 469 -20.27 32.89 -12.78
CA ALA A 469 -20.84 33.43 -11.54
C ALA A 469 -19.97 33.05 -10.34
N HIS A 470 -19.45 31.83 -10.34
CA HIS A 470 -18.60 31.29 -9.29
C HIS A 470 -17.37 30.62 -9.90
N VAL A 471 -16.23 30.85 -9.26
CA VAL A 471 -14.95 30.24 -9.63
C VAL A 471 -14.30 29.73 -8.36
N VAL A 472 -13.88 28.48 -8.38
CA VAL A 472 -13.02 27.90 -7.35
C VAL A 472 -11.64 27.69 -7.96
N GLU A 473 -10.61 28.09 -7.22
CA GLU A 473 -9.21 27.90 -7.55
C GLU A 473 -8.49 27.27 -6.34
N ALA A 474 -7.79 26.16 -6.57
CA ALA A 474 -7.05 25.44 -5.55
C ALA A 474 -5.87 24.70 -6.17
N THR A 475 -4.88 24.35 -5.35
CA THR A 475 -3.78 23.47 -5.77
C THR A 475 -3.76 22.21 -4.92
N TYR A 476 -3.96 21.06 -5.57
CA TYR A 476 -3.96 19.76 -4.93
C TYR A 476 -2.59 19.11 -5.07
N VAL A 477 -2.02 18.64 -3.95
CA VAL A 477 -0.73 17.95 -3.92
C VAL A 477 -0.93 16.52 -3.42
N THR A 478 -0.43 15.55 -4.17
CA THR A 478 -0.56 14.12 -3.82
C THR A 478 0.80 13.45 -3.63
N PRO A 479 0.91 12.46 -2.73
CA PRO A 479 2.19 11.93 -2.31
C PRO A 479 2.73 10.88 -3.27
N ARG A 480 4.00 10.53 -3.03
CA ARG A 480 4.64 9.36 -3.62
C ARG A 480 4.22 8.14 -2.81
N GLN A 481 3.51 7.20 -3.43
CA GLN A 481 3.01 6.00 -2.75
C GLN A 481 3.79 4.75 -3.18
N MET A 482 4.15 3.90 -2.22
CA MET A 482 4.73 2.57 -2.43
C MET A 482 3.64 1.49 -2.47
N HIS A 483 3.77 0.53 -3.37
CA HIS A 483 2.75 -0.51 -3.60
C HIS A 483 2.50 -1.41 -2.39
N GLY A 484 3.55 -1.66 -1.58
CA GLY A 484 3.42 -2.44 -0.36
C GLY A 484 3.09 -3.92 -0.57
N PHE A 485 3.34 -4.48 -1.76
CA PHE A 485 3.16 -5.92 -2.00
C PHE A 485 4.00 -6.75 -1.03
N MET A 486 3.43 -7.83 -0.50
CA MET A 486 4.04 -8.60 0.59
C MET A 486 5.21 -9.45 0.09
N GLU A 487 5.09 -10.05 -1.09
CA GLU A 487 6.20 -10.71 -1.79
C GLU A 487 7.03 -9.64 -2.52
N THR A 488 8.26 -9.39 -2.05
CA THR A 488 9.22 -8.51 -2.74
C THR A 488 9.63 -9.06 -4.10
N GLU A 489 10.18 -8.21 -4.94
CA GLU A 489 10.69 -8.55 -6.26
C GLU A 489 11.74 -9.67 -6.15
N GLY A 490 11.58 -10.71 -6.97
CA GLY A 490 12.40 -11.90 -6.86
C GLY A 490 11.92 -13.02 -7.76
N GLY A 491 12.71 -14.07 -7.81
CA GLY A 491 12.49 -15.20 -8.70
C GLY A 491 13.76 -16.03 -8.91
N PHE A 492 13.75 -16.82 -9.97
CA PHE A 492 14.89 -17.61 -10.41
C PHE A 492 14.99 -17.67 -11.93
N ALA A 493 16.17 -18.00 -12.43
CA ALA A 493 16.40 -18.29 -13.83
C ALA A 493 17.30 -19.51 -14.01
N ARG A 494 17.12 -20.24 -15.11
CA ARG A 494 17.97 -21.36 -15.53
C ARG A 494 18.01 -21.49 -17.04
N VAL A 495 19.10 -22.06 -17.54
CA VAL A 495 19.21 -22.50 -18.93
C VAL A 495 18.80 -23.97 -18.98
N GLU A 496 17.79 -24.29 -19.77
CA GLU A 496 17.29 -25.65 -19.98
C GLU A 496 18.22 -26.45 -20.90
N GLU A 497 18.02 -27.78 -21.01
CA GLU A 497 18.89 -28.67 -21.79
C GLU A 497 18.94 -28.33 -23.30
N ASP A 498 17.86 -27.79 -23.85
CA ASP A 498 17.76 -27.31 -25.24
C ASP A 498 18.39 -25.91 -25.45
N GLY A 499 18.89 -25.32 -24.35
CA GLY A 499 19.47 -23.99 -24.27
C GLY A 499 18.44 -22.86 -24.24
N THR A 500 17.17 -23.14 -23.96
CA THR A 500 16.16 -22.13 -23.65
C THR A 500 16.45 -21.50 -22.29
N LEU A 501 16.42 -20.16 -22.21
CA LEU A 501 16.50 -19.47 -20.92
C LEU A 501 15.09 -19.36 -20.31
N THR A 502 14.86 -20.05 -19.20
CA THR A 502 13.65 -19.90 -18.39
C THR A 502 13.89 -18.86 -17.30
N VAL A 503 13.06 -17.81 -17.26
CA VAL A 503 13.06 -16.78 -16.22
C VAL A 503 11.71 -16.81 -15.50
N CYS A 504 11.73 -17.16 -14.23
CA CYS A 504 10.56 -17.23 -13.36
C CYS A 504 10.64 -16.09 -12.34
N ALA A 505 9.91 -15.01 -12.55
CA ALA A 505 9.88 -13.86 -11.65
C ALA A 505 8.49 -13.22 -11.68
N GLY A 506 7.98 -12.82 -10.51
CA GLY A 506 6.63 -12.25 -10.42
C GLY A 506 6.50 -10.98 -11.25
N GLY A 507 5.44 -10.89 -12.07
CA GLY A 507 5.24 -9.79 -13.01
C GLY A 507 3.78 -9.60 -13.43
N GLN A 508 3.56 -8.73 -14.41
CA GLN A 508 2.21 -8.40 -14.92
C GLN A 508 2.05 -8.57 -16.44
N HIS A 509 3.13 -8.91 -17.16
CA HIS A 509 3.09 -9.16 -18.59
C HIS A 509 4.31 -9.97 -19.06
N GLY A 510 4.25 -11.31 -18.98
CA GLY A 510 5.36 -12.19 -19.35
C GLY A 510 5.88 -11.99 -20.77
N SER A 511 5.01 -11.79 -21.77
CA SER A 511 5.40 -11.54 -23.16
C SER A 511 6.22 -10.26 -23.32
N ARG A 512 5.89 -9.20 -22.56
CA ARG A 512 6.65 -7.95 -22.55
C ARG A 512 7.99 -8.10 -21.85
N ASP A 513 8.03 -8.80 -20.73
CA ASP A 513 9.28 -9.13 -20.05
C ASP A 513 10.22 -9.90 -20.99
N ARG A 514 9.68 -10.88 -21.73
CA ARG A 514 10.42 -11.65 -22.75
C ARG A 514 10.99 -10.75 -23.84
N LEU A 515 10.18 -9.84 -24.39
CA LEU A 515 10.60 -8.86 -25.40
C LEU A 515 11.75 -7.97 -24.88
N GLN A 516 11.62 -7.44 -23.66
CA GLN A 516 12.65 -6.57 -23.07
C GLN A 516 13.94 -7.35 -22.79
N LEU A 517 13.84 -8.57 -22.26
CA LEU A 517 14.99 -9.45 -22.04
C LEU A 517 15.66 -9.85 -23.36
N SER A 518 14.90 -10.17 -24.40
CA SER A 518 15.43 -10.45 -25.74
C SER A 518 16.34 -9.30 -26.23
N ARG A 519 15.88 -8.05 -26.08
CA ARG A 519 16.66 -6.86 -26.45
C ARG A 519 17.93 -6.70 -25.63
N ILE A 520 17.88 -6.91 -24.31
CA ILE A 520 19.04 -6.80 -23.42
C ILE A 520 20.06 -7.90 -23.74
N LEU A 521 19.60 -9.14 -23.86
CA LEU A 521 20.45 -10.31 -24.02
C LEU A 521 20.96 -10.50 -25.45
N GLY A 522 20.36 -9.82 -26.43
CA GLY A 522 20.64 -10.07 -27.84
C GLY A 522 20.22 -11.47 -28.29
N MET A 523 19.20 -12.04 -27.66
CA MET A 523 18.69 -13.40 -27.89
C MET A 523 17.31 -13.36 -28.56
N PRO A 524 16.98 -14.27 -29.49
CA PRO A 524 15.62 -14.40 -30.03
C PRO A 524 14.59 -14.69 -28.92
N GLU A 525 13.38 -14.15 -29.03
CA GLU A 525 12.32 -14.36 -28.03
C GLU A 525 11.98 -15.85 -27.85
N GLU A 526 12.05 -16.65 -28.90
CA GLU A 526 11.73 -18.09 -28.87
C GLU A 526 12.72 -18.89 -28.01
N ARG A 527 13.90 -18.31 -27.71
CA ARG A 527 14.91 -18.88 -26.83
C ARG A 527 14.74 -18.44 -25.37
N ILE A 528 13.68 -17.69 -25.06
CA ILE A 528 13.38 -17.16 -23.73
C ILE A 528 11.96 -17.55 -23.34
N ARG A 529 11.81 -18.19 -22.18
CA ARG A 529 10.51 -18.46 -21.55
C ARG A 529 10.40 -17.64 -20.28
N VAL A 530 9.30 -16.92 -20.13
CA VAL A 530 9.02 -16.14 -18.92
C VAL A 530 7.80 -16.72 -18.20
N VAL A 531 7.92 -16.89 -16.88
CA VAL A 531 6.83 -17.30 -15.99
C VAL A 531 6.66 -16.23 -14.91
N THR A 532 5.46 -15.67 -14.80
CA THR A 532 5.13 -14.50 -13.96
C THR A 532 4.01 -14.75 -12.96
N SER A 533 3.41 -15.94 -12.95
CA SER A 533 2.31 -16.32 -12.06
C SER A 533 2.60 -17.63 -11.31
N PRO A 534 2.21 -17.76 -10.02
CA PRO A 534 1.53 -16.77 -9.18
C PRO A 534 2.46 -15.69 -8.60
N THR A 535 1.90 -14.51 -8.34
CA THR A 535 2.61 -13.35 -7.75
C THR A 535 1.95 -12.89 -6.44
N GLY A 536 2.74 -12.59 -5.40
CA GLY A 536 2.29 -12.14 -4.08
C GLY A 536 1.99 -10.64 -3.99
N GLY A 537 1.15 -10.15 -4.90
CA GLY A 537 0.81 -8.74 -5.07
C GLY A 537 1.74 -7.99 -6.03
N ALA A 538 1.19 -7.03 -6.77
CA ALA A 538 1.93 -6.23 -7.76
C ALA A 538 1.44 -4.78 -7.82
N PHE A 539 0.13 -4.56 -8.06
CA PHE A 539 -0.52 -3.24 -8.06
C PHE A 539 0.04 -2.20 -9.05
N GLY A 540 0.72 -2.64 -10.11
CA GLY A 540 1.45 -1.79 -11.06
C GLY A 540 2.97 -1.80 -10.86
N GLY A 541 3.44 -2.17 -9.67
CA GLY A 541 4.86 -2.09 -9.30
C GLY A 541 5.73 -3.21 -9.87
N LYS A 542 5.13 -4.27 -10.45
CA LYS A 542 5.82 -5.37 -11.12
C LYS A 542 5.49 -5.44 -12.62
N ASP A 543 5.11 -4.32 -13.24
CA ASP A 543 4.90 -4.24 -14.69
C ASP A 543 6.20 -3.98 -15.47
N GLU A 544 7.21 -3.40 -14.80
CA GLU A 544 8.53 -3.13 -15.36
C GLU A 544 9.55 -4.18 -14.90
N LEU A 545 10.66 -4.33 -15.65
CA LEU A 545 11.78 -5.16 -15.20
C LEU A 545 12.41 -4.60 -13.91
N THR A 546 12.78 -5.49 -13.01
CA THR A 546 13.45 -5.14 -11.73
C THR A 546 14.68 -6.01 -11.49
N VAL A 547 14.48 -7.32 -11.40
CA VAL A 547 15.51 -8.33 -11.09
C VAL A 547 15.83 -9.23 -12.28
N GLN A 548 14.93 -9.28 -13.26
CA GLN A 548 14.97 -10.17 -14.41
C GLN A 548 16.27 -10.01 -15.24
N PRO A 549 16.79 -8.79 -15.53
CA PRO A 549 18.05 -8.65 -16.27
C PRO A 549 19.24 -9.30 -15.55
N ALA A 550 19.39 -9.02 -14.25
CA ALA A 550 20.46 -9.58 -13.44
C ALA A 550 20.35 -11.11 -13.33
N LEU A 551 19.14 -11.63 -13.10
CA LEU A 551 18.87 -13.07 -13.07
C LEU A 551 19.28 -13.76 -14.38
N ALA A 552 18.81 -13.22 -15.51
CA ALA A 552 19.07 -13.79 -16.82
C ALA A 552 20.56 -13.84 -17.15
N LEU A 553 21.27 -12.72 -16.97
CA LEU A 553 22.71 -12.62 -17.25
C LEU A 553 23.53 -13.55 -16.36
N LEU A 554 23.21 -13.64 -15.07
CA LEU A 554 23.89 -14.55 -14.15
C LEU A 554 23.62 -16.02 -14.48
N ALA A 555 22.39 -16.39 -14.84
CA ALA A 555 22.06 -17.76 -15.23
C ALA A 555 22.79 -18.17 -16.51
N LEU A 556 22.84 -17.28 -17.52
CA LEU A 556 23.58 -17.50 -18.76
C LEU A 556 25.09 -17.62 -18.51
N LYS A 557 25.67 -16.69 -17.74
CA LYS A 557 27.12 -16.65 -17.48
C LYS A 557 27.59 -17.85 -16.66
N THR A 558 26.77 -18.34 -15.73
CA THR A 558 27.15 -19.47 -14.86
C THR A 558 26.77 -20.84 -15.44
N GLY A 559 25.81 -20.91 -16.35
CA GLY A 559 25.21 -22.17 -16.80
C GLY A 559 24.50 -22.95 -15.68
N ARG A 560 24.14 -22.27 -14.58
CA ARG A 560 23.56 -22.89 -13.37
C ARG A 560 22.27 -22.16 -12.98
N PRO A 561 21.33 -22.82 -12.30
CA PRO A 561 20.17 -22.14 -11.74
C PRO A 561 20.57 -21.05 -10.74
N VAL A 562 19.99 -19.85 -10.88
CA VAL A 562 20.26 -18.67 -10.03
C VAL A 562 18.94 -18.16 -9.47
N ARG A 563 18.90 -17.88 -8.16
CA ARG A 563 17.77 -17.19 -7.51
C ARG A 563 18.15 -15.82 -6.98
N ILE A 564 17.20 -14.91 -6.97
CA ILE A 564 17.30 -13.60 -6.32
C ILE A 564 15.99 -13.28 -5.61
N GLN A 565 16.08 -12.56 -4.51
CA GLN A 565 14.93 -11.93 -3.89
C GLN A 565 15.47 -10.69 -3.18
N LEU A 566 14.89 -9.54 -3.51
CA LEU A 566 15.24 -8.29 -2.85
C LEU A 566 14.75 -8.36 -1.40
N ASP A 567 15.55 -7.88 -0.45
CA ASP A 567 15.01 -7.62 0.87
C ASP A 567 14.08 -6.39 0.83
N ARG A 568 13.38 -6.12 1.94
CA ARG A 568 12.42 -5.01 1.96
C ARG A 568 13.10 -3.65 1.76
N ALA A 569 14.31 -3.43 2.29
CA ALA A 569 14.99 -2.16 2.18
C ALA A 569 15.45 -1.89 0.74
N GLU A 570 15.95 -2.93 0.06
CA GLU A 570 16.30 -2.88 -1.35
C GLU A 570 15.06 -2.69 -2.24
N SER A 571 13.95 -3.39 -1.95
CA SER A 571 12.66 -3.22 -2.62
C SER A 571 12.12 -1.78 -2.47
N VAL A 572 12.22 -1.20 -1.26
CA VAL A 572 11.86 0.20 -1.01
C VAL A 572 12.69 1.15 -1.88
N LEU A 573 14.01 0.94 -1.91
CA LEU A 573 14.97 1.75 -2.65
C LEU A 573 14.81 1.66 -4.18
N ALA A 574 14.71 0.45 -4.72
CA ALA A 574 14.79 0.19 -6.16
C ALA A 574 13.40 0.12 -6.82
N GLY A 575 12.36 -0.28 -6.09
CA GLY A 575 11.03 -0.50 -6.64
C GLY A 575 10.35 0.80 -7.08
N THR A 576 9.55 0.71 -8.13
CA THR A 576 8.74 1.81 -8.67
C THR A 576 7.75 2.34 -7.62
N LYS A 577 7.37 3.62 -7.71
CA LYS A 577 6.36 4.27 -6.85
C LYS A 577 5.30 5.00 -7.66
N ARG A 578 4.17 5.38 -7.06
CA ARG A 578 3.19 6.29 -7.69
C ARG A 578 3.83 7.67 -7.93
N ASN A 579 3.56 8.29 -9.08
CA ASN A 579 3.96 9.67 -9.36
C ASN A 579 3.27 10.65 -8.37
N PRO A 580 4.02 11.43 -7.57
CA PRO A 580 3.46 12.58 -6.88
C PRO A 580 3.10 13.67 -7.90
N MET A 581 2.03 14.40 -7.63
CA MET A 581 1.48 15.40 -8.54
C MET A 581 1.16 16.69 -7.78
N ARG A 582 1.39 17.82 -8.45
CA ARG A 582 0.86 19.13 -8.09
C ARG A 582 -0.13 19.55 -9.18
N ILE A 583 -1.40 19.68 -8.82
CA ILE A 583 -2.52 19.96 -9.73
C ILE A 583 -3.14 21.29 -9.33
N ARG A 584 -2.81 22.36 -10.06
CA ARG A 584 -3.52 23.64 -9.93
C ARG A 584 -4.76 23.58 -10.82
N MET A 585 -5.93 23.76 -10.22
CA MET A 585 -7.21 23.65 -10.93
C MET A 585 -8.10 24.85 -10.66
N ARG A 586 -8.64 25.41 -11.74
CA ARG A 586 -9.68 26.44 -11.73
C ARG A 586 -10.93 25.87 -12.37
N THR A 587 -12.04 25.88 -11.66
CA THR A 587 -13.33 25.39 -12.17
C THR A 587 -14.39 26.46 -11.97
N ALA A 588 -15.16 26.71 -13.02
CA ALA A 588 -16.15 27.77 -13.07
C ALA A 588 -17.55 27.25 -13.37
N CYS A 589 -18.55 27.81 -12.71
CA CYS A 589 -19.96 27.58 -13.02
C CYS A 589 -20.76 28.89 -13.14
N ASP A 590 -21.93 28.80 -13.76
CA ASP A 590 -22.93 29.86 -13.75
C ASP A 590 -23.74 29.88 -12.43
N ARG A 591 -24.74 30.78 -12.34
CA ARG A 591 -25.57 30.95 -11.13
C ARG A 591 -26.45 29.72 -10.85
N ASP A 592 -26.73 28.93 -11.87
CA ASP A 592 -27.50 27.70 -11.77
C ASP A 592 -26.58 26.49 -11.49
N GLY A 593 -25.28 26.72 -11.28
CA GLY A 593 -24.32 25.67 -10.98
C GLY A 593 -23.95 24.80 -12.19
N LEU A 594 -24.24 25.22 -13.42
CA LEU A 594 -23.75 24.55 -14.63
C LEU A 594 -22.29 24.91 -14.88
N LEU A 595 -21.44 23.91 -15.10
CA LEU A 595 -20.02 24.10 -15.38
C LEU A 595 -19.84 24.78 -16.73
N VAL A 596 -19.08 25.87 -16.74
CA VAL A 596 -18.83 26.69 -17.95
C VAL A 596 -17.38 26.64 -18.39
N ALA A 597 -16.44 26.47 -17.46
CA ALA A 597 -15.02 26.45 -17.79
C ALA A 597 -14.20 25.61 -16.80
N GLN A 598 -13.11 25.02 -17.30
CA GLN A 598 -12.08 24.40 -16.48
C GLN A 598 -10.68 24.66 -17.02
N GLU A 599 -9.75 25.01 -16.13
CA GLU A 599 -8.33 25.14 -16.41
C GLU A 599 -7.54 24.23 -15.45
N VAL A 600 -6.61 23.43 -15.97
CA VAL A 600 -5.74 22.55 -15.19
C VAL A 600 -4.28 22.73 -15.59
N ASP A 601 -3.42 22.91 -14.59
CA ASP A 601 -1.97 22.87 -14.72
C ASP A 601 -1.42 21.78 -13.79
N LEU A 602 -0.95 20.70 -14.39
CA LEU A 602 -0.44 19.51 -13.72
C LEU A 602 1.08 19.42 -13.89
N LEU A 603 1.79 19.32 -12.77
CA LEU A 603 3.21 18.96 -12.73
C LEU A 603 3.36 17.64 -11.98
N ALA A 604 4.00 16.65 -12.62
CA ALA A 604 4.28 15.35 -12.04
C ALA A 604 5.79 15.07 -12.00
N ASP A 605 6.22 14.33 -10.98
CA ASP A 605 7.59 13.82 -10.84
C ASP A 605 7.67 12.40 -11.44
N ALA A 606 8.55 12.19 -12.43
CA ALA A 606 8.86 10.86 -12.98
C ALA A 606 9.83 10.07 -12.11
N GLY A 607 10.59 10.74 -11.23
CA GLY A 607 11.85 10.20 -10.75
C GLY A 607 12.89 10.16 -11.86
N ALA A 608 13.84 9.24 -11.72
CA ALA A 608 15.01 9.17 -12.59
C ALA A 608 14.74 8.68 -14.03
N TYR A 609 13.66 7.93 -14.27
CA TYR A 609 13.36 7.28 -15.54
C TYR A 609 11.87 7.37 -15.87
N ALA A 610 11.53 7.24 -17.16
CA ALA A 610 10.17 7.51 -17.63
C ALA A 610 9.18 6.43 -17.15
N SER A 611 9.57 5.15 -17.24
CA SER A 611 8.70 4.00 -17.02
C SER A 611 7.31 4.25 -17.67
N LEU A 612 6.23 4.15 -16.88
CA LEU A 612 4.85 4.44 -17.29
C LEU A 612 4.37 5.84 -16.88
N GLY A 613 5.23 6.71 -16.35
CA GLY A 613 4.92 8.09 -16.00
C GLY A 613 4.18 8.88 -17.10
N PRO A 614 4.56 8.78 -18.39
CA PRO A 614 3.83 9.45 -19.47
C PRO A 614 2.36 9.05 -19.54
N GLY A 615 2.06 7.74 -19.45
CA GLY A 615 0.70 7.21 -19.49
C GLY A 615 -0.11 7.56 -18.23
N VAL A 616 0.56 7.64 -17.07
CA VAL A 616 -0.05 8.10 -15.82
C VAL A 616 -0.51 9.56 -15.93
N MET A 617 0.35 10.44 -16.46
CA MET A 617 0.00 11.85 -16.67
C MET A 617 -1.12 12.02 -17.71
N GLU A 618 -1.05 11.29 -18.81
CA GLU A 618 -2.09 11.29 -19.85
C GLU A 618 -3.45 10.87 -19.31
N THR A 619 -3.48 9.79 -18.52
CA THR A 619 -4.71 9.31 -17.87
C THR A 619 -5.23 10.32 -16.83
N ALA A 620 -4.36 10.97 -16.07
CA ALA A 620 -4.78 12.04 -15.15
C ALA A 620 -5.48 13.19 -15.90
N LEU A 621 -4.93 13.62 -17.05
CA LEU A 621 -5.54 14.68 -17.87
C LEU A 621 -6.85 14.24 -18.54
N GLU A 622 -6.98 12.97 -18.96
CA GLU A 622 -8.26 12.43 -19.47
C GLU A 622 -9.40 12.56 -18.45
N HIS A 623 -9.06 12.53 -17.15
CA HIS A 623 -10.00 12.65 -16.04
C HIS A 623 -10.12 14.10 -15.50
N ALA A 624 -9.55 15.10 -16.18
CA ALA A 624 -9.55 16.50 -15.71
C ALA A 624 -10.96 17.02 -15.43
N CYS A 625 -11.91 16.72 -16.32
CA CYS A 625 -13.32 17.11 -16.15
C CYS A 625 -14.15 16.15 -15.30
N GLY A 626 -13.55 15.04 -14.83
CA GLY A 626 -14.28 13.97 -14.17
C GLY A 626 -15.48 13.46 -14.98
N PRO A 627 -16.54 12.94 -14.33
CA PRO A 627 -17.77 12.50 -14.98
C PRO A 627 -18.69 13.66 -15.41
N TYR A 628 -18.16 14.86 -15.66
CA TYR A 628 -18.95 16.06 -15.91
C TYR A 628 -18.79 16.63 -17.32
N LEU A 629 -19.82 17.33 -17.77
CA LEU A 629 -19.85 18.07 -19.03
C LEU A 629 -19.28 19.47 -18.79
N VAL A 630 -18.13 19.76 -19.39
CA VAL A 630 -17.50 21.07 -19.35
C VAL A 630 -17.27 21.56 -20.79
N PRO A 631 -17.92 22.65 -21.21
CA PRO A 631 -17.87 23.10 -22.61
C PRO A 631 -16.51 23.71 -22.96
N ASN A 632 -15.92 24.51 -22.05
CA ASN A 632 -14.64 25.19 -22.29
C ASN A 632 -13.55 24.60 -21.38
N VAL A 633 -12.49 24.05 -21.96
CA VAL A 633 -11.45 23.32 -21.23
C VAL A 633 -10.08 23.72 -21.74
N GLN A 634 -9.15 23.93 -20.81
CA GLN A 634 -7.73 24.10 -21.10
C GLN A 634 -6.91 23.31 -20.09
N THR A 635 -6.04 22.43 -20.56
CA THR A 635 -5.15 21.70 -19.66
C THR A 635 -3.72 21.69 -20.17
N GLU A 636 -2.77 21.73 -19.24
CA GLU A 636 -1.36 21.49 -19.49
C GLU A 636 -0.85 20.49 -18.45
N GLY A 637 -0.15 19.45 -18.92
CA GLY A 637 0.56 18.49 -18.06
C GLY A 637 2.04 18.45 -18.42
N ARG A 638 2.90 18.48 -17.39
CA ARG A 638 4.35 18.38 -17.52
C ARG A 638 4.87 17.27 -16.61
N LEU A 639 5.70 16.39 -17.17
CA LEU A 639 6.38 15.32 -16.45
C LEU A 639 7.87 15.64 -16.39
N ALA A 640 8.41 15.82 -15.18
CA ALA A 640 9.80 16.18 -14.95
C ALA A 640 10.61 14.97 -14.47
N TYR A 641 11.81 14.80 -15.04
CA TYR A 641 12.83 13.93 -14.45
C TYR A 641 13.41 14.57 -13.20
N THR A 642 13.63 13.76 -12.16
CA THR A 642 14.33 14.14 -10.92
C THR A 642 15.27 13.01 -10.51
N ASN A 643 16.23 13.27 -9.61
CA ASN A 643 17.07 12.24 -9.00
C ASN A 643 16.37 11.51 -7.84
N ASN A 644 15.03 11.66 -7.74
CA ASN A 644 14.24 10.85 -6.84
C ASN A 644 14.08 9.43 -7.38
N GLY A 645 13.57 8.51 -6.55
CA GLY A 645 13.28 7.13 -6.98
C GLY A 645 12.32 7.07 -8.17
N VAL A 646 12.34 5.98 -8.94
CA VAL A 646 11.53 5.82 -10.15
C VAL A 646 10.03 5.82 -9.82
N CYS A 647 9.24 6.54 -10.61
CA CYS A 647 7.79 6.50 -10.57
C CYS A 647 7.19 5.82 -11.81
N GLY A 648 5.97 5.31 -11.66
CA GLY A 648 5.25 4.66 -12.75
C GLY A 648 3.88 4.15 -12.31
N ALA A 649 3.48 3.01 -12.86
CA ALA A 649 2.15 2.45 -12.63
C ALA A 649 1.86 2.19 -11.16
N PHE A 650 0.68 2.60 -10.74
CA PHE A 650 0.05 2.21 -9.48
C PHE A 650 -1.45 2.16 -9.74
N ARG A 651 -2.17 1.21 -9.13
CA ARG A 651 -3.65 1.13 -9.10
C ARG A 651 -4.35 2.51 -9.14
N GLY A 652 -5.13 2.77 -10.18
CA GLY A 652 -5.82 4.04 -10.44
C GLY A 652 -5.11 4.94 -11.46
N PHE A 653 -3.81 4.75 -11.67
CA PHE A 653 -3.05 5.21 -12.83
C PHE A 653 -3.22 6.71 -13.18
N GLY A 654 -3.12 7.60 -12.19
CA GLY A 654 -3.25 9.06 -12.38
C GLY A 654 -4.67 9.58 -12.22
N ALA A 655 -5.69 8.76 -12.49
CA ALA A 655 -7.09 9.15 -12.36
C ALA A 655 -7.43 9.52 -10.90
N ASN A 656 -6.96 8.74 -9.91
CA ASN A 656 -7.22 9.03 -8.50
C ASN A 656 -6.75 10.43 -8.07
N GLN A 657 -5.57 10.84 -8.53
CA GLN A 657 -5.02 12.16 -8.24
C GLN A 657 -5.90 13.28 -8.82
N MET A 658 -6.39 13.09 -10.04
CA MET A 658 -7.27 14.08 -10.68
C MET A 658 -8.68 14.07 -10.10
N SER A 659 -9.25 12.90 -9.83
CA SER A 659 -10.56 12.72 -9.17
C SER A 659 -10.60 13.43 -7.81
N TYR A 660 -9.50 13.37 -7.04
CA TYR A 660 -9.37 14.15 -5.81
C TYR A 660 -9.57 15.66 -6.04
N ALA A 661 -8.91 16.22 -7.05
CA ALA A 661 -9.02 17.64 -7.38
C ALA A 661 -10.45 18.02 -7.81
N ILE A 662 -10.99 17.37 -8.85
CA ILE A 662 -12.29 17.74 -9.43
C ILE A 662 -13.46 17.52 -8.46
N GLU A 663 -13.48 16.43 -7.70
CA GLU A 663 -14.60 16.17 -6.78
C GLU A 663 -14.60 17.10 -5.55
N CYS A 664 -13.44 17.61 -5.13
CA CYS A 664 -13.37 18.67 -4.12
C CYS A 664 -13.86 20.02 -4.67
N GLN A 665 -13.57 20.31 -5.94
CA GLN A 665 -14.06 21.52 -6.61
C GLN A 665 -15.60 21.52 -6.70
N MET A 666 -16.20 20.36 -7.01
CA MET A 666 -17.66 20.23 -7.08
C MET A 666 -18.35 20.57 -5.75
N ASP A 667 -17.85 20.08 -4.62
CA ASP A 667 -18.41 20.39 -3.30
C ASP A 667 -18.23 21.87 -2.91
N ARG A 668 -17.10 22.47 -3.28
CA ARG A 668 -16.86 23.91 -3.08
C ARG A 668 -17.82 24.77 -3.91
N LEU A 669 -17.99 24.43 -5.19
CA LEU A 669 -18.94 25.12 -6.07
C LEU A 669 -20.39 24.94 -5.59
N ALA A 670 -20.77 23.76 -5.11
CA ALA A 670 -22.09 23.54 -4.50
C ALA A 670 -22.36 24.54 -3.37
N GLY A 671 -21.38 24.70 -2.47
CA GLY A 671 -21.45 25.67 -1.37
C GLY A 671 -21.58 27.12 -1.84
N MET A 672 -20.89 27.52 -2.92
CA MET A 672 -20.98 28.87 -3.49
C MET A 672 -22.33 29.14 -4.15
N CYS A 673 -22.90 28.14 -4.83
CA CYS A 673 -24.22 28.24 -5.46
C CYS A 673 -25.39 28.08 -4.47
N GLY A 674 -25.13 27.64 -3.24
CA GLY A 674 -26.18 27.25 -2.29
C GLY A 674 -26.94 25.99 -2.73
N LEU A 675 -26.31 25.11 -3.51
CA LEU A 675 -26.87 23.85 -3.99
C LEU A 675 -26.50 22.70 -3.06
N ASP A 676 -27.34 21.66 -3.05
CA ASP A 676 -26.97 20.37 -2.48
C ASP A 676 -25.84 19.70 -3.30
N ARG A 677 -25.03 18.89 -2.63
CA ARG A 677 -23.85 18.23 -3.22
C ARG A 677 -24.22 17.22 -4.30
N PHE A 678 -25.37 16.57 -4.21
CA PHE A 678 -25.88 15.70 -5.27
C PHE A 678 -26.44 16.52 -6.42
N GLU A 679 -27.11 17.64 -6.12
CA GLU A 679 -27.76 18.46 -7.14
C GLU A 679 -26.79 19.11 -8.12
N ILE A 680 -25.67 19.68 -7.65
CA ILE A 680 -24.67 20.25 -8.56
C ILE A 680 -24.10 19.17 -9.51
N ARG A 681 -23.93 17.94 -9.02
CA ARG A 681 -23.43 16.83 -9.83
C ARG A 681 -24.46 16.42 -10.87
N ARG A 682 -25.72 16.24 -10.45
CA ARG A 682 -26.86 15.90 -11.32
C ARG A 682 -26.98 16.85 -12.52
N ARG A 683 -26.80 18.15 -12.31
CA ARG A 683 -26.87 19.17 -13.37
C ARG A 683 -25.77 19.02 -14.42
N ASN A 684 -24.61 18.53 -14.02
CA ASN A 684 -23.40 18.53 -14.85
C ASN A 684 -22.96 17.15 -15.35
N MET A 685 -23.58 16.07 -14.87
CA MET A 685 -23.19 14.71 -15.24
C MET A 685 -23.31 14.44 -16.73
N ARG A 686 -22.37 13.64 -17.22
CA ARG A 686 -22.41 13.05 -18.55
C ARG A 686 -23.61 12.11 -18.67
N ARG A 687 -24.15 12.02 -19.87
CA ARG A 687 -25.25 11.10 -20.23
C ARG A 687 -24.73 10.03 -21.21
N PRO A 688 -25.38 8.86 -21.30
CA PRO A 688 -25.09 7.88 -22.35
C PRO A 688 -24.94 8.54 -23.74
N GLY A 689 -23.83 8.23 -24.42
CA GLY A 689 -23.50 8.80 -25.74
C GLY A 689 -22.80 10.17 -25.72
N SER A 690 -22.54 10.76 -24.55
CA SER A 690 -21.74 12.00 -24.45
C SER A 690 -20.32 11.80 -24.98
N ARG A 691 -19.77 12.80 -25.68
CA ARG A 691 -18.36 12.78 -26.13
C ARG A 691 -17.39 12.91 -24.96
N GLY A 692 -16.28 12.17 -24.98
CA GLY A 692 -15.30 12.13 -23.90
C GLY A 692 -14.50 13.43 -23.75
N TYR A 693 -13.53 13.43 -22.83
CA TYR A 693 -12.69 14.58 -22.53
C TYR A 693 -11.98 15.17 -23.77
N LEU A 694 -11.46 14.32 -24.65
CA LEU A 694 -10.81 14.71 -25.92
C LEU A 694 -11.80 14.91 -27.06
N GLY A 695 -13.11 14.78 -26.80
CA GLY A 695 -14.15 14.75 -27.84
C GLY A 695 -14.34 13.37 -28.49
N GLN A 696 -13.64 12.35 -27.99
CA GLN A 696 -13.72 10.98 -28.50
C GLN A 696 -15.11 10.37 -28.33
N HIS A 697 -15.43 9.36 -29.14
CA HIS A 697 -16.56 8.49 -28.87
C HIS A 697 -16.29 7.64 -27.61
N VAL A 698 -17.27 7.58 -26.71
CA VAL A 698 -17.28 6.77 -25.49
C VAL A 698 -18.47 5.82 -25.58
N ALA A 699 -18.30 4.57 -25.15
CA ALA A 699 -19.38 3.60 -25.15
C ALA A 699 -20.58 4.14 -24.34
N PRO A 700 -21.82 3.95 -24.79
CA PRO A 700 -23.01 4.51 -24.14
C PRO A 700 -23.37 3.81 -22.82
N SER A 701 -22.43 3.20 -22.10
CA SER A 701 -22.65 2.44 -20.88
C SER A 701 -22.70 3.29 -19.60
N GLU A 702 -22.90 4.61 -19.72
CA GLU A 702 -22.88 5.55 -18.58
C GLU A 702 -23.99 5.20 -17.57
N ARG A 703 -23.60 4.94 -16.31
CA ARG A 703 -24.50 4.65 -15.17
C ARG A 703 -24.33 5.63 -14.01
N LEU A 704 -23.85 6.84 -14.31
CA LEU A 704 -23.49 7.84 -13.31
C LEU A 704 -24.70 8.35 -12.51
N LEU A 705 -25.88 8.46 -13.13
CA LEU A 705 -27.10 8.92 -12.47
C LEU A 705 -27.62 7.88 -11.48
N GLU A 706 -27.55 6.60 -11.86
CA GLU A 706 -27.86 5.47 -11.01
C GLU A 706 -26.93 5.43 -9.79
N MET A 707 -25.63 5.61 -10.00
CA MET A 707 -24.65 5.67 -8.90
C MET A 707 -24.84 6.91 -8.02
N LEU A 708 -25.28 8.04 -8.58
CA LEU A 708 -25.65 9.22 -7.79
C LEU A 708 -26.88 8.95 -6.93
N GLN A 709 -27.89 8.30 -7.50
CA GLN A 709 -29.13 7.94 -6.80
C GLN A 709 -28.86 6.97 -5.65
N THR A 710 -28.04 5.93 -5.86
CA THR A 710 -27.71 4.98 -4.79
C THR A 710 -26.95 5.66 -3.66
N ALA A 711 -26.02 6.55 -3.98
CA ALA A 711 -25.33 7.37 -2.98
C ALA A 711 -26.26 8.30 -2.19
N GLU A 712 -27.21 8.96 -2.86
CA GLU A 712 -28.20 9.82 -2.19
C GLU A 712 -29.18 9.03 -1.31
N ALA A 713 -29.49 7.80 -1.70
CA ALA A 713 -30.34 6.88 -0.94
C ALA A 713 -29.61 6.28 0.28
N ASP A 714 -28.27 6.22 0.27
CA ASP A 714 -27.47 5.53 1.27
C ASP A 714 -27.69 6.07 2.70
N PRO A 715 -27.92 5.18 3.70
CA PRO A 715 -28.16 5.59 5.08
C PRO A 715 -27.05 6.45 5.71
N ILE A 716 -25.79 6.33 5.30
CA ILE A 716 -24.69 7.07 5.93
C ILE A 716 -24.78 8.57 5.71
N TRP A 717 -25.44 9.01 4.63
CA TRP A 717 -25.64 10.44 4.36
C TRP A 717 -26.48 11.13 5.44
N ARG A 718 -27.34 10.38 6.14
CA ARG A 718 -28.28 10.89 7.15
C ARG A 718 -27.81 10.66 8.58
N GLN A 719 -26.66 10.01 8.79
CA GLN A 719 -26.13 9.80 10.13
C GLN A 719 -25.73 11.13 10.79
N GLN A 720 -25.68 11.12 12.13
CA GLN A 720 -25.33 12.30 12.93
C GLN A 720 -23.93 12.82 12.57
N ARG A 721 -23.87 14.15 12.41
CA ARG A 721 -22.66 14.94 12.12
C ARG A 721 -22.44 15.94 13.26
N GLY A 722 -21.25 16.52 13.31
CA GLY A 722 -20.90 17.51 14.32
C GLY A 722 -20.06 16.96 15.46
N LEU A 723 -20.10 17.62 16.61
CA LEU A 723 -19.29 17.26 17.76
C LEU A 723 -19.75 15.92 18.35
N SER A 724 -18.82 15.02 18.65
CA SER A 724 -19.09 13.79 19.39
C SER A 724 -19.56 14.08 20.82
N ASP A 725 -20.27 13.12 21.43
CA ASP A 725 -20.84 13.28 22.77
C ASP A 725 -19.79 13.60 23.85
N ASP A 726 -18.58 13.05 23.71
CA ASP A 726 -17.44 13.30 24.61
C ASP A 726 -16.63 14.56 24.24
N GLY A 727 -17.03 15.25 23.16
CA GLY A 727 -16.37 16.45 22.66
C GLY A 727 -15.00 16.21 22.02
N THR A 728 -14.57 14.98 21.75
CA THR A 728 -13.20 14.71 21.26
C THR A 728 -13.07 14.68 19.74
N GLU A 729 -14.16 14.56 19.01
CA GLU A 729 -14.18 14.37 17.56
C GLU A 729 -15.20 15.28 16.88
N LEU A 730 -14.86 15.74 15.68
CA LEU A 730 -15.80 16.38 14.75
C LEU A 730 -16.13 15.39 13.64
N ILE A 731 -17.41 15.05 13.50
CA ILE A 731 -17.91 14.05 12.56
C ILE A 731 -18.49 14.76 11.33
N GLY A 732 -18.11 14.28 10.15
CA GLY A 732 -18.65 14.77 8.87
C GLY A 732 -18.83 13.66 7.86
N THR A 733 -19.67 13.93 6.87
CA THR A 733 -19.95 12.99 5.77
C THR A 733 -19.69 13.66 4.43
N GLY A 734 -19.06 12.92 3.52
CA GLY A 734 -18.69 13.38 2.18
C GLY A 734 -18.93 12.29 1.15
N MET A 735 -19.01 12.70 -0.12
CA MET A 735 -19.17 11.79 -1.24
C MET A 735 -18.34 12.26 -2.43
N ALA A 736 -18.10 11.33 -3.34
CA ALA A 736 -17.45 11.57 -4.61
C ALA A 736 -17.90 10.56 -5.67
N MET A 737 -17.95 10.99 -6.93
CA MET A 737 -18.19 10.11 -8.06
C MET A 737 -16.89 9.44 -8.51
N ASN A 738 -17.02 8.22 -9.02
CA ASN A 738 -15.94 7.47 -9.65
C ASN A 738 -16.24 7.28 -11.13
N TYR A 739 -15.23 7.55 -11.95
CA TYR A 739 -15.25 7.43 -13.39
C TYR A 739 -13.91 6.83 -13.80
N GLN A 740 -13.91 5.57 -14.20
CA GLN A 740 -12.68 4.83 -14.41
C GLN A 740 -12.62 4.22 -15.80
N GLY A 741 -11.67 4.68 -16.61
CA GLY A 741 -11.41 4.10 -17.92
C GLY A 741 -10.82 2.69 -17.86
N ASN A 742 -11.18 1.83 -18.80
CA ASN A 742 -10.65 0.47 -18.96
C ASN A 742 -9.83 0.36 -20.24
N GLY A 743 -8.80 -0.49 -20.21
CA GLY A 743 -7.87 -0.68 -21.33
C GLY A 743 -6.79 0.40 -21.42
N LEU A 744 -5.85 0.20 -22.35
CA LEU A 744 -4.68 1.07 -22.52
C LEU A 744 -4.96 2.35 -23.32
N GLY A 745 -6.15 2.44 -23.93
CA GLY A 745 -6.59 3.54 -24.77
C GLY A 745 -6.36 3.28 -26.27
N THR A 746 -6.58 4.28 -27.11
CA THR A 746 -6.58 4.16 -28.58
C THR A 746 -5.21 3.92 -29.19
N LEU A 747 -4.14 4.47 -28.64
CA LEU A 747 -2.81 4.45 -29.28
C LEU A 747 -1.99 3.19 -29.00
N PRO A 748 -1.83 2.74 -27.73
CA PRO A 748 -1.02 1.56 -27.45
C PRO A 748 -1.66 0.28 -28.01
N PRO A 749 -0.88 -0.69 -28.52
CA PRO A 749 -1.37 -2.05 -28.75
C PRO A 749 -1.99 -2.61 -27.48
N ASP A 750 -3.15 -3.25 -27.59
CA ASP A 750 -3.87 -3.74 -26.42
C ASP A 750 -4.42 -5.16 -26.63
N PRO A 751 -3.51 -6.14 -26.84
CA PRO A 751 -3.86 -7.49 -27.25
C PRO A 751 -4.59 -8.23 -26.13
N GLY A 752 -5.51 -9.10 -26.53
CA GLY A 752 -6.18 -10.09 -25.71
C GLY A 752 -6.17 -11.42 -26.44
N GLY A 753 -6.06 -12.52 -25.69
CA GLY A 753 -5.92 -13.84 -26.29
C GLY A 753 -5.94 -14.93 -25.25
N GLY A 754 -6.20 -16.15 -25.70
CA GLY A 754 -6.24 -17.34 -24.86
C GLY A 754 -6.77 -18.54 -25.61
N ALA A 755 -6.81 -19.69 -24.94
CA ALA A 755 -7.26 -20.94 -25.56
C ALA A 755 -7.99 -21.85 -24.57
N LEU A 756 -8.89 -22.68 -25.10
CA LEU A 756 -9.45 -23.83 -24.40
C LEU A 756 -8.88 -25.11 -25.00
N ARG A 757 -8.47 -26.05 -24.14
CA ARG A 757 -7.92 -27.35 -24.54
C ARG A 757 -8.46 -28.45 -23.64
N LEU A 758 -8.81 -29.59 -24.23
CA LEU A 758 -9.06 -30.81 -23.45
C LEU A 758 -7.71 -31.46 -23.11
N ALA A 759 -7.41 -31.62 -21.83
CA ALA A 759 -6.22 -32.31 -21.37
C ALA A 759 -6.40 -33.83 -21.38
N PRO A 760 -5.31 -34.63 -21.43
CA PRO A 760 -5.37 -36.09 -21.44
C PRO A 760 -6.11 -36.70 -20.23
N ASP A 761 -6.11 -36.00 -19.09
CA ASP A 761 -6.81 -36.41 -17.87
C ASP A 761 -8.29 -36.00 -17.84
N GLY A 762 -8.79 -35.35 -18.89
CA GLY A 762 -10.15 -34.86 -19.01
C GLY A 762 -10.40 -33.46 -18.46
N ALA A 763 -9.39 -32.78 -17.92
CA ALA A 763 -9.57 -31.37 -17.51
C ALA A 763 -9.72 -30.47 -18.74
N ILE A 764 -10.58 -29.44 -18.63
CA ILE A 764 -10.64 -28.35 -19.60
C ILE A 764 -9.60 -27.32 -19.18
N GLU A 765 -8.45 -27.32 -19.83
CA GLU A 765 -7.42 -26.32 -19.63
C GLU A 765 -7.82 -25.01 -20.28
N ALA A 766 -7.80 -23.94 -19.49
CA ALA A 766 -8.09 -22.59 -19.93
C ALA A 766 -6.80 -21.76 -19.86
N LEU A 767 -6.18 -21.56 -21.02
CA LEU A 767 -4.83 -21.02 -21.18
C LEU A 767 -4.88 -19.50 -21.38
N TYR A 768 -4.28 -18.74 -20.47
CA TYR A 768 -4.22 -17.28 -20.51
C TYR A 768 -2.81 -16.78 -20.19
N GLY A 769 -2.29 -15.83 -20.96
CA GLY A 769 -1.09 -15.07 -20.64
C GLY A 769 -1.25 -14.08 -19.47
N LEU A 770 -2.46 -13.95 -18.91
CA LEU A 770 -2.74 -13.12 -17.73
C LEU A 770 -2.12 -13.70 -16.45
N ASP A 771 -1.90 -12.86 -15.44
CA ASP A 771 -1.21 -13.19 -14.19
C ASP A 771 -2.14 -13.19 -12.97
N GLU A 772 -2.15 -14.28 -12.19
CA GLU A 772 -2.77 -14.27 -10.85
C GLU A 772 -1.83 -13.58 -9.85
N MET A 773 -2.25 -12.41 -9.36
CA MET A 773 -1.51 -11.58 -8.41
C MET A 773 -2.31 -11.29 -7.12
N GLY A 774 -3.39 -12.04 -6.88
CA GLY A 774 -4.28 -11.91 -5.73
C GLY A 774 -5.69 -11.41 -6.07
N GLN A 775 -5.94 -10.96 -7.30
CA GLN A 775 -7.21 -10.39 -7.75
C GLN A 775 -8.33 -11.41 -7.98
N GLY A 776 -8.04 -12.70 -7.96
CA GLY A 776 -9.04 -13.75 -8.19
C GLY A 776 -9.27 -14.04 -9.68
N LEU A 777 -8.21 -13.95 -10.48
CA LEU A 777 -8.20 -14.31 -11.89
C LEU A 777 -8.58 -15.77 -12.09
N LEU A 778 -8.02 -16.69 -11.28
CA LEU A 778 -8.30 -18.13 -11.42
C LEU A 778 -9.81 -18.43 -11.28
N THR A 779 -10.45 -17.79 -10.30
CA THR A 779 -11.90 -17.91 -10.09
C THR A 779 -12.68 -17.30 -11.24
N SER A 780 -12.25 -16.14 -11.74
CA SER A 780 -12.88 -15.44 -12.87
C SER A 780 -12.81 -16.25 -14.16
N VAL A 781 -11.67 -16.88 -14.46
CA VAL A 781 -11.49 -17.78 -15.61
C VAL A 781 -12.41 -19.00 -15.49
N ARG A 782 -12.44 -19.65 -14.32
CA ARG A 782 -13.37 -20.77 -14.07
C ARG A 782 -14.82 -20.37 -14.29
N SER A 783 -15.22 -19.20 -13.77
CA SER A 783 -16.57 -18.68 -13.97
C SER A 783 -16.89 -18.45 -15.44
N ALA A 784 -16.04 -17.72 -16.15
CA ALA A 784 -16.29 -17.36 -17.54
C ALA A 784 -16.43 -18.61 -18.43
N VAL A 785 -15.51 -19.57 -18.28
CA VAL A 785 -15.52 -20.81 -19.06
C VAL A 785 -16.72 -21.70 -18.69
N ALA A 786 -17.01 -21.87 -17.39
CA ALA A 786 -18.14 -22.68 -16.94
C ALA A 786 -19.48 -22.10 -17.43
N THR A 787 -19.65 -20.78 -17.38
CA THR A 787 -20.85 -20.10 -17.89
C THR A 787 -20.97 -20.24 -19.40
N ALA A 788 -19.88 -20.04 -20.16
CA ALA A 788 -19.91 -20.10 -21.62
C ALA A 788 -20.11 -21.53 -22.18
N LEU A 789 -19.57 -22.56 -21.51
CA LEU A 789 -19.67 -23.96 -21.95
C LEU A 789 -20.81 -24.76 -21.32
N GLY A 790 -21.31 -24.36 -20.14
CA GLY A 790 -22.23 -25.16 -19.33
C GLY A 790 -21.56 -26.29 -18.53
N CYS A 791 -20.23 -26.32 -18.42
CA CYS A 791 -19.50 -27.29 -17.61
C CYS A 791 -19.45 -26.88 -16.13
N GLY A 792 -18.92 -27.75 -15.28
CA GLY A 792 -18.64 -27.46 -13.87
C GLY A 792 -17.39 -26.60 -13.73
N ARG A 793 -17.34 -25.76 -12.68
CA ARG A 793 -16.15 -24.93 -12.37
C ARG A 793 -14.91 -25.76 -12.09
N GLU A 794 -15.09 -26.93 -11.47
CA GLU A 794 -14.00 -27.85 -11.14
C GLU A 794 -13.51 -28.68 -12.34
N ASP A 795 -14.28 -28.69 -13.44
CA ASP A 795 -13.82 -29.26 -14.72
C ASP A 795 -12.76 -28.37 -15.38
N VAL A 796 -12.68 -27.10 -14.97
CA VAL A 796 -11.79 -26.09 -15.57
C VAL A 796 -10.49 -25.94 -14.77
N ARG A 797 -9.37 -26.08 -15.48
CA ARG A 797 -8.01 -25.86 -14.97
C ARG A 797 -7.41 -24.60 -15.62
N PRO A 798 -7.39 -23.45 -14.91
CA PRO A 798 -6.70 -22.26 -15.41
C PRO A 798 -5.18 -22.49 -15.48
N VAL A 799 -4.57 -22.02 -16.57
CA VAL A 799 -3.11 -21.94 -16.75
C VAL A 799 -2.77 -20.49 -17.08
N THR A 800 -1.98 -19.84 -16.22
CA THR A 800 -1.77 -18.39 -16.21
C THR A 800 -0.29 -18.02 -16.24
N GLY A 801 0.07 -16.89 -16.87
CA GLY A 801 1.38 -16.23 -16.75
C GLY A 801 2.59 -17.05 -17.18
N ASP A 802 2.48 -17.84 -18.25
CA ASP A 802 3.59 -18.64 -18.80
C ASP A 802 3.64 -18.52 -20.32
N THR A 803 4.66 -17.83 -20.84
CA THR A 803 4.81 -17.54 -22.28
C THR A 803 5.06 -18.79 -23.12
N GLY A 804 5.39 -19.93 -22.50
CA GLY A 804 5.57 -21.21 -23.17
C GLY A 804 4.31 -22.08 -23.20
N ARG A 805 3.24 -21.70 -22.49
CA ARG A 805 2.03 -22.52 -22.33
C ARG A 805 0.74 -21.83 -22.74
N ALA A 806 0.71 -20.49 -22.80
CA ALA A 806 -0.47 -19.74 -23.13
C ALA A 806 -0.21 -18.69 -24.23
N PRO A 807 -1.22 -18.38 -25.07
CA PRO A 807 -1.16 -17.24 -25.97
C PRO A 807 -1.01 -15.92 -25.22
N ASP A 808 -0.52 -14.90 -25.92
CA ASP A 808 -0.42 -13.56 -25.33
C ASP A 808 -1.82 -12.98 -25.04
N SER A 809 -2.09 -12.71 -23.77
CA SER A 809 -3.32 -12.06 -23.31
C SER A 809 -3.16 -10.55 -23.11
N GLY A 810 -1.98 -10.01 -23.43
CA GLY A 810 -1.59 -8.65 -23.06
C GLY A 810 -1.33 -8.51 -21.56
N SER A 811 -1.11 -7.27 -21.11
CA SER A 811 -0.77 -7.01 -19.71
C SER A 811 -1.94 -7.19 -18.76
N THR A 812 -1.67 -7.73 -17.57
CA THR A 812 -2.59 -7.75 -16.44
C THR A 812 -2.60 -6.37 -15.74
N THR A 813 -3.08 -5.36 -16.45
CA THR A 813 -3.13 -3.93 -16.06
C THR A 813 -4.43 -3.28 -16.55
N ALA A 814 -4.63 -1.98 -16.29
CA ALA A 814 -5.73 -1.15 -16.84
C ALA A 814 -7.13 -1.74 -16.68
N SER A 815 -7.32 -2.54 -15.63
CA SER A 815 -8.55 -3.27 -15.32
C SER A 815 -9.10 -4.15 -16.47
N ARG A 816 -8.29 -4.56 -17.46
CA ARG A 816 -8.79 -5.32 -18.63
C ARG A 816 -9.01 -6.82 -18.39
N GLY A 817 -8.40 -7.40 -17.36
CA GLY A 817 -8.30 -8.85 -17.18
C GLY A 817 -9.65 -9.58 -17.14
N THR A 818 -10.67 -8.99 -16.50
CA THR A 818 -12.04 -9.53 -16.45
C THR A 818 -12.66 -9.64 -17.85
N TYR A 819 -12.55 -8.57 -18.64
CA TYR A 819 -13.06 -8.55 -20.01
C TYR A 819 -12.33 -9.59 -20.88
N VAL A 820 -11.00 -9.70 -20.75
CA VAL A 820 -10.21 -10.67 -21.52
C VAL A 820 -10.62 -12.10 -21.18
N ALA A 821 -10.77 -12.43 -19.89
CA ALA A 821 -11.23 -13.75 -19.45
C ALA A 821 -12.63 -14.09 -20.02
N TRP A 822 -13.56 -13.14 -19.95
CA TRP A 822 -14.90 -13.31 -20.52
C TRP A 822 -14.86 -13.46 -22.04
N ARG A 823 -14.15 -12.58 -22.76
CA ARG A 823 -14.13 -12.54 -24.21
C ARG A 823 -13.48 -13.78 -24.82
N VAL A 824 -12.42 -14.32 -24.20
CA VAL A 824 -11.82 -15.59 -24.62
C VAL A 824 -12.81 -16.73 -24.44
N ALA A 825 -13.46 -16.84 -23.27
CA ALA A 825 -14.45 -17.88 -23.03
C ALA A 825 -15.61 -17.82 -24.05
N GLU A 826 -16.22 -16.65 -24.23
CA GLU A 826 -17.33 -16.44 -25.18
C GLU A 826 -16.96 -16.79 -26.63
N SER A 827 -15.75 -16.43 -27.07
CA SER A 827 -15.33 -16.65 -28.46
C SER A 827 -14.85 -18.07 -28.74
N THR A 828 -14.33 -18.78 -27.73
CA THR A 828 -13.79 -20.15 -27.91
C THR A 828 -14.81 -21.23 -27.59
N ALA A 829 -15.74 -20.99 -26.65
CA ALA A 829 -16.69 -21.99 -26.16
C ALA A 829 -17.54 -22.64 -27.25
N PRO A 830 -18.10 -21.93 -28.25
CA PRO A 830 -18.93 -22.56 -29.28
C PRO A 830 -18.18 -23.63 -30.10
N ALA A 831 -16.99 -23.29 -30.59
CA ALA A 831 -16.18 -24.20 -31.40
C ALA A 831 -15.60 -25.34 -30.57
N PHE A 832 -15.17 -25.05 -29.33
CA PHE A 832 -14.66 -26.06 -28.41
C PHE A 832 -15.75 -27.05 -28.01
N GLY A 833 -16.93 -26.55 -27.65
CA GLY A 833 -18.09 -27.36 -27.30
C GLY A 833 -18.56 -28.25 -28.46
N ALA A 834 -18.60 -27.72 -29.67
CA ALA A 834 -18.92 -28.50 -30.87
C ALA A 834 -17.89 -29.62 -31.11
N ALA A 835 -16.60 -29.36 -30.91
CA ALA A 835 -15.56 -30.37 -31.05
C ALA A 835 -15.70 -31.50 -30.00
N ILE A 836 -16.02 -31.16 -28.75
CA ILE A 836 -16.29 -32.13 -27.68
C ILE A 836 -17.53 -32.97 -27.99
N CYS A 837 -18.66 -32.34 -28.33
CA CYS A 837 -19.89 -33.07 -28.68
C CYS A 837 -19.70 -33.95 -29.91
N LYS A 838 -18.90 -33.53 -30.90
CA LYS A 838 -18.57 -34.35 -32.07
C LYS A 838 -17.73 -35.57 -31.70
N ALA A 839 -16.76 -35.41 -30.79
CA ALA A 839 -15.98 -36.54 -30.28
C ALA A 839 -16.87 -37.52 -29.51
N ALA A 840 -17.72 -37.02 -28.60
CA ALA A 840 -18.68 -37.82 -27.85
C ALA A 840 -19.69 -38.54 -28.77
N GLY A 841 -20.23 -37.85 -29.78
CA GLY A 841 -21.18 -38.41 -30.74
C GLY A 841 -20.60 -39.60 -31.51
N ARG A 842 -19.33 -39.53 -31.91
CA ARG A 842 -18.63 -40.66 -32.56
C ARG A 842 -18.53 -41.88 -31.65
N LEU A 843 -18.30 -41.68 -30.36
CA LEU A 843 -18.18 -42.77 -29.38
C LEU A 843 -19.54 -43.38 -29.05
N LEU A 844 -20.58 -42.56 -28.99
CA LEU A 844 -21.94 -42.97 -28.64
C LEU A 844 -22.78 -43.43 -29.84
N GLY A 845 -22.30 -43.24 -31.07
CA GLY A 845 -23.09 -43.46 -32.28
C GLY A 845 -24.28 -42.50 -32.40
N ARG A 846 -24.11 -41.23 -31.97
CA ARG A 846 -25.14 -40.19 -31.94
C ARG A 846 -24.70 -38.95 -32.72
N GLU A 847 -25.67 -38.18 -33.19
CA GLU A 847 -25.43 -36.85 -33.77
C GLU A 847 -24.93 -35.89 -32.69
N ALA A 848 -23.99 -35.01 -33.03
CA ALA A 848 -23.36 -34.10 -32.07
C ALA A 848 -24.38 -33.08 -31.51
N GLU A 849 -25.37 -32.70 -32.31
CA GLU A 849 -26.44 -31.75 -31.98
C GLU A 849 -27.38 -32.30 -30.90
N ALA A 850 -27.50 -33.63 -30.79
CA ALA A 850 -28.27 -34.30 -29.74
C ALA A 850 -27.55 -34.29 -28.38
N LEU A 851 -26.29 -33.83 -28.34
CA LEU A 851 -25.46 -33.82 -27.14
C LEU A 851 -25.21 -32.40 -26.64
N ALA A 852 -25.02 -32.27 -25.34
CA ALA A 852 -24.67 -31.02 -24.66
C ALA A 852 -23.61 -31.26 -23.60
N ILE A 853 -22.71 -30.28 -23.43
CA ILE A 853 -21.80 -30.24 -22.29
C ILE A 853 -22.60 -29.97 -21.02
N VAL A 854 -22.29 -30.71 -19.96
CA VAL A 854 -22.83 -30.57 -18.61
C VAL A 854 -21.67 -30.70 -17.60
N PRO A 855 -21.87 -30.37 -16.32
CA PRO A 855 -20.84 -30.61 -15.31
C PRO A 855 -20.37 -32.07 -15.30
N GLY A 856 -19.05 -32.27 -15.43
CA GLY A 856 -18.39 -33.59 -15.45
C GLY A 856 -18.34 -34.31 -16.81
N GLY A 857 -19.02 -33.82 -17.86
CA GLY A 857 -18.97 -34.48 -19.17
C GLY A 857 -20.01 -34.03 -20.19
N VAL A 858 -20.55 -34.99 -20.93
CA VAL A 858 -21.54 -34.79 -21.98
C VAL A 858 -22.81 -35.59 -21.67
N ALA A 859 -23.96 -34.96 -21.85
CA ALA A 859 -25.28 -35.57 -21.69
C ALA A 859 -26.16 -35.35 -22.94
N GLU A 860 -27.30 -36.03 -22.97
CA GLU A 860 -28.32 -35.79 -23.99
C GLU A 860 -28.93 -34.39 -23.83
N ARG A 861 -28.97 -33.62 -24.92
CA ARG A 861 -29.49 -32.25 -24.94
C ARG A 861 -30.97 -32.22 -24.56
N GLY A 862 -31.31 -31.38 -23.59
CA GLY A 862 -32.69 -31.23 -23.11
C GLY A 862 -33.20 -32.37 -22.23
N SER A 863 -32.34 -33.34 -21.89
CA SER A 863 -32.70 -34.38 -20.91
C SER A 863 -32.72 -33.82 -19.49
N ASN A 864 -33.74 -34.20 -18.72
CA ASN A 864 -33.83 -33.93 -17.29
C ASN A 864 -33.30 -35.09 -16.43
N SER A 865 -32.71 -36.13 -17.03
CA SER A 865 -32.20 -37.30 -16.28
C SER A 865 -30.99 -36.98 -15.41
N GLY A 866 -30.23 -35.93 -15.75
CA GLY A 866 -28.95 -35.61 -15.12
C GLY A 866 -27.85 -36.66 -15.37
N GLU A 867 -28.10 -37.62 -16.28
CA GLU A 867 -27.17 -38.70 -16.59
C GLU A 867 -26.04 -38.21 -17.49
N ILE A 868 -24.81 -38.39 -17.03
CA ILE A 868 -23.59 -38.17 -17.83
C ILE A 868 -23.39 -39.40 -18.71
N LEU A 869 -23.43 -39.22 -20.04
CA LEU A 869 -23.23 -40.30 -21.01
C LEU A 869 -21.75 -40.63 -21.21
N LEU A 870 -20.91 -39.59 -21.22
CA LEU A 870 -19.46 -39.71 -21.27
C LEU A 870 -18.83 -38.60 -20.43
N THR A 871 -17.87 -38.96 -19.59
CA THR A 871 -17.01 -38.00 -18.89
C THR A 871 -15.99 -37.39 -19.85
N PHE A 872 -15.49 -36.20 -19.53
CA PHE A 872 -14.40 -35.59 -20.32
C PHE A 872 -13.15 -36.48 -20.38
N ALA A 873 -12.85 -37.20 -19.30
CA ALA A 873 -11.72 -38.13 -19.23
C ALA A 873 -11.90 -39.37 -20.13
N GLU A 874 -13.13 -39.85 -20.33
CA GLU A 874 -13.42 -40.92 -21.30
C GLU A 874 -13.25 -40.44 -22.73
N ILE A 875 -13.73 -39.22 -23.03
CA ILE A 875 -13.54 -38.58 -24.34
C ILE A 875 -12.04 -38.41 -24.62
N ALA A 876 -11.29 -37.83 -23.68
CA ALA A 876 -9.86 -37.59 -23.83
C ALA A 876 -9.07 -38.89 -24.09
N ARG A 877 -9.31 -39.95 -23.31
CA ARG A 877 -8.63 -41.25 -23.46
C ARG A 877 -8.94 -41.97 -24.78
N SER A 878 -10.06 -41.64 -25.42
CA SER A 878 -10.46 -42.24 -26.70
C SER A 878 -9.75 -41.61 -27.91
N MET A 879 -8.97 -40.54 -27.70
CA MET A 879 -8.34 -39.75 -28.75
C MET A 879 -6.81 -39.73 -28.56
N PRO A 880 -6.03 -39.69 -29.65
CA PRO A 880 -4.60 -39.36 -29.56
C PRO A 880 -4.40 -37.95 -28.98
N GLU A 881 -3.35 -37.74 -28.19
CA GLU A 881 -3.08 -36.47 -27.50
C GLU A 881 -3.03 -35.26 -28.46
N GLY A 882 -2.34 -35.40 -29.61
CA GLY A 882 -2.27 -34.35 -30.63
C GLY A 882 -3.58 -34.09 -31.39
N SER A 883 -4.65 -34.84 -31.11
CA SER A 883 -5.98 -34.66 -31.69
C SER A 883 -7.03 -34.22 -30.67
N LEU A 884 -6.62 -34.01 -29.41
CA LEU A 884 -7.53 -33.50 -28.38
C LEU A 884 -8.07 -32.11 -28.79
N PRO A 885 -9.37 -31.83 -28.58
CA PRO A 885 -9.95 -30.54 -28.91
C PRO A 885 -9.16 -29.38 -28.34
N SER A 886 -8.83 -28.40 -29.19
CA SER A 886 -8.18 -27.17 -28.78
C SER A 886 -8.64 -26.03 -29.70
N VAL A 887 -8.99 -24.89 -29.10
CA VAL A 887 -9.44 -23.69 -29.80
C VAL A 887 -8.75 -22.49 -29.19
N GLU A 888 -8.07 -21.72 -30.01
CA GLU A 888 -7.37 -20.48 -29.65
C GLU A 888 -8.08 -19.26 -30.25
N THR A 889 -7.98 -18.12 -29.57
CA THR A 889 -8.49 -16.83 -30.03
C THR A 889 -7.51 -15.71 -29.70
N THR A 890 -7.45 -14.70 -30.56
CA THR A 890 -6.72 -13.44 -30.32
C THR A 890 -7.59 -12.27 -30.82
N PHE A 891 -7.49 -11.13 -30.15
CA PHE A 891 -8.24 -9.92 -30.47
C PHE A 891 -7.57 -8.67 -29.89
N GLU A 892 -7.95 -7.49 -30.38
CA GLU A 892 -7.63 -6.23 -29.71
C GLU A 892 -8.76 -5.84 -28.76
N PHE A 893 -8.41 -5.28 -27.61
CA PHE A 893 -9.40 -4.69 -26.70
C PHE A 893 -10.18 -3.58 -27.41
N PRO A 894 -11.47 -3.39 -27.08
CA PRO A 894 -12.27 -2.33 -27.70
C PRO A 894 -11.65 -0.94 -27.55
N LYS A 895 -11.48 -0.26 -28.69
CA LYS A 895 -10.85 1.07 -28.78
C LYS A 895 -11.80 2.09 -29.42
N SER A 896 -11.62 3.35 -29.04
CA SER A 896 -12.30 4.47 -29.68
C SER A 896 -11.70 4.70 -31.08
N ASP A 897 -12.40 5.45 -31.92
CA ASP A 897 -11.94 5.86 -33.26
C ASP A 897 -11.03 7.11 -33.24
N TYR A 898 -10.77 7.65 -32.04
CA TYR A 898 -9.96 8.85 -31.83
C TYR A 898 -8.46 8.57 -31.87
N ILE A 899 -7.72 9.30 -32.73
CA ILE A 899 -6.27 9.07 -32.97
C ILE A 899 -5.37 10.28 -32.68
N ASP A 900 -5.92 11.45 -32.37
CA ASP A 900 -5.14 12.69 -32.09
C ASP A 900 -4.55 12.71 -30.67
N GLY A 901 -4.61 11.59 -29.97
CA GLY A 901 -4.18 11.39 -28.59
C GLY A 901 -4.73 10.07 -28.05
N ASN A 902 -4.27 9.65 -26.88
CA ASN A 902 -4.74 8.41 -26.29
C ASN A 902 -6.07 8.63 -25.55
N ALA A 903 -7.10 7.91 -25.96
CA ALA A 903 -8.43 8.03 -25.38
C ALA A 903 -9.05 6.67 -25.11
N ARG A 904 -9.84 6.55 -24.03
CA ARG A 904 -10.55 5.32 -23.70
C ARG A 904 -11.96 5.32 -24.24
N LEU A 905 -12.41 4.12 -24.63
CA LEU A 905 -13.78 3.86 -25.09
C LEU A 905 -14.70 3.43 -23.95
N ILE A 906 -14.20 2.54 -23.08
CA ILE A 906 -15.00 1.85 -22.07
C ILE A 906 -14.65 2.42 -20.69
N PHE A 907 -15.69 2.70 -19.91
CA PHE A 907 -15.57 3.17 -18.53
C PHE A 907 -16.44 2.32 -17.60
N ALA A 908 -16.00 2.23 -16.35
CA ALA A 908 -16.77 1.75 -15.21
C ALA A 908 -17.05 2.91 -14.26
N PHE A 909 -18.13 2.80 -13.48
CA PHE A 909 -18.67 3.91 -12.71
C PHE A 909 -18.85 3.54 -11.25
N GLY A 910 -18.91 4.54 -10.39
CA GLY A 910 -19.29 4.34 -9.01
C GLY A 910 -19.53 5.62 -8.25
N ALA A 911 -19.94 5.48 -7.01
CA ALA A 911 -20.00 6.56 -6.03
C ALA A 911 -19.43 6.03 -4.71
N THR A 912 -18.60 6.85 -4.05
CA THR A 912 -18.04 6.52 -2.74
C THR A 912 -18.51 7.54 -1.73
N LEU A 913 -18.98 7.06 -0.58
CA LEU A 913 -19.35 7.89 0.55
C LEU A 913 -18.44 7.55 1.73
N ALA A 914 -18.01 8.57 2.45
CA ALA A 914 -17.21 8.44 3.65
C ALA A 914 -17.83 9.22 4.79
N ARG A 915 -17.92 8.58 5.96
CA ARG A 915 -18.16 9.28 7.23
C ARG A 915 -16.88 9.25 8.04
N VAL A 916 -16.42 10.40 8.50
CA VAL A 916 -15.12 10.55 9.17
C VAL A 916 -15.26 11.25 10.51
N ALA A 917 -14.33 10.97 11.41
CA ALA A 917 -14.14 11.66 12.67
C ALA A 917 -12.76 12.34 12.68
N VAL A 918 -12.72 13.65 12.85
CA VAL A 918 -11.48 14.44 13.01
C VAL A 918 -11.22 14.66 14.50
N SER A 919 -10.10 14.12 15.01
CA SER A 919 -9.76 14.25 16.42
C SER A 919 -9.40 15.68 16.78
N ARG A 920 -10.02 16.24 17.81
CA ARG A 920 -9.64 17.53 18.41
C ARG A 920 -8.39 17.44 19.27
N ILE A 921 -7.95 16.23 19.61
CA ILE A 921 -6.75 15.99 20.42
C ILE A 921 -5.52 15.92 19.51
N THR A 922 -5.61 15.18 18.40
CA THR A 922 -4.46 14.92 17.51
C THR A 922 -4.60 15.48 16.10
N GLY A 923 -5.79 15.90 15.66
CA GLY A 923 -6.06 16.29 14.28
C GLY A 923 -6.06 15.12 13.30
N GLN A 924 -5.83 13.89 13.78
CA GLN A 924 -5.91 12.71 12.93
C GLN A 924 -7.36 12.47 12.52
N VAL A 925 -7.52 11.99 11.29
CA VAL A 925 -8.81 11.60 10.73
C VAL A 925 -8.96 10.09 10.86
N ARG A 926 -10.10 9.65 11.36
CA ARG A 926 -10.52 8.25 11.38
C ARG A 926 -11.72 8.09 10.46
N VAL A 927 -11.68 7.09 9.58
CA VAL A 927 -12.84 6.76 8.74
C VAL A 927 -13.75 5.83 9.54
N LEU A 928 -14.98 6.27 9.76
CA LEU A 928 -15.99 5.51 10.48
C LEU A 928 -16.67 4.52 9.53
N ASP A 929 -17.16 5.03 8.41
CA ASP A 929 -17.82 4.22 7.38
C ASP A 929 -17.29 4.58 6.00
N LEU A 930 -17.14 3.57 5.16
CA LEU A 930 -16.83 3.71 3.73
C LEU A 930 -17.79 2.84 2.94
N HIS A 931 -18.69 3.48 2.19
CA HIS A 931 -19.65 2.79 1.34
C HIS A 931 -19.30 3.03 -0.12
N GLN A 932 -19.28 1.97 -0.92
CA GLN A 932 -18.88 2.02 -2.33
C GLN A 932 -19.96 1.38 -3.20
N HIS A 933 -20.60 2.21 -4.01
CA HIS A 933 -21.56 1.79 -5.03
C HIS A 933 -20.84 1.72 -6.37
N THR A 934 -20.99 0.61 -7.09
CA THR A 934 -20.25 0.37 -8.33
C THR A 934 -21.16 -0.14 -9.43
N ALA A 935 -20.91 0.30 -10.66
CA ALA A 935 -21.56 -0.19 -11.88
C ALA A 935 -20.48 -0.59 -12.87
N ALA A 936 -20.20 -1.90 -12.92
CA ALA A 936 -19.19 -2.51 -13.78
C ALA A 936 -19.78 -3.62 -14.67
N GLY A 937 -21.11 -3.73 -14.75
CA GLY A 937 -21.78 -4.82 -15.46
C GLY A 937 -21.66 -6.16 -14.71
N PRO A 938 -21.91 -7.29 -15.39
CA PRO A 938 -21.96 -8.60 -14.77
C PRO A 938 -20.65 -8.98 -14.07
N MET A 939 -20.76 -9.50 -12.84
CA MET A 939 -19.60 -9.97 -12.08
C MET A 939 -19.31 -11.42 -12.41
N LEU A 940 -18.07 -11.73 -12.83
CA LEU A 940 -17.64 -13.11 -13.03
C LEU A 940 -17.57 -13.89 -11.71
N ASP A 941 -17.17 -13.25 -10.61
CA ASP A 941 -17.16 -13.87 -9.28
C ASP A 941 -17.37 -12.82 -8.18
N LEU A 942 -18.34 -13.08 -7.29
CA LEU A 942 -18.75 -12.10 -6.29
C LEU A 942 -17.68 -11.90 -5.21
N ALA A 943 -17.04 -12.97 -4.75
CA ALA A 943 -16.03 -12.90 -3.69
C ALA A 943 -14.76 -12.20 -4.18
N ALA A 944 -14.33 -12.48 -5.41
CA ALA A 944 -13.22 -11.78 -6.04
C ALA A 944 -13.52 -10.28 -6.24
N TYR A 945 -14.73 -9.96 -6.71
CA TYR A 945 -15.16 -8.57 -6.90
C TYR A 945 -15.19 -7.80 -5.57
N LEU A 946 -15.82 -8.36 -4.53
CA LEU A 946 -15.85 -7.77 -3.19
C LEU A 946 -14.43 -7.48 -2.68
N GLY A 947 -13.53 -8.45 -2.75
CA GLY A 947 -12.14 -8.27 -2.33
C GLY A 947 -11.39 -7.19 -3.11
N GLN A 948 -11.72 -6.98 -4.39
CA GLN A 948 -11.16 -5.87 -5.17
C GLN A 948 -11.66 -4.51 -4.69
N ILE A 949 -12.96 -4.36 -4.45
CA ILE A 949 -13.53 -3.09 -3.97
C ILE A 949 -12.99 -2.76 -2.58
N GLU A 950 -13.06 -3.69 -1.63
CA GLU A 950 -12.59 -3.49 -0.26
C GLU A 950 -11.08 -3.21 -0.18
N GLY A 951 -10.27 -4.01 -0.90
CA GLY A 951 -8.83 -3.80 -0.95
C GLY A 951 -8.46 -2.47 -1.60
N GLY A 952 -9.23 -2.00 -2.58
CA GLY A 952 -9.07 -0.67 -3.18
C GLY A 952 -9.43 0.45 -2.20
N GLY A 953 -10.50 0.27 -1.44
CA GLY A 953 -10.94 1.17 -0.38
C GLY A 953 -9.86 1.41 0.67
N VAL A 954 -9.27 0.33 1.19
CA VAL A 954 -8.19 0.40 2.20
C VAL A 954 -6.90 0.98 1.61
N GLN A 955 -6.54 0.65 0.38
CA GLN A 955 -5.36 1.26 -0.27
C GLN A 955 -5.55 2.77 -0.52
N GLY A 956 -6.78 3.20 -0.83
CA GLY A 956 -7.15 4.61 -0.96
C GLY A 956 -7.13 5.36 0.38
N LEU A 957 -7.50 4.70 1.48
CA LEU A 957 -7.36 5.24 2.83
C LEU A 957 -5.90 5.61 3.12
N GLY A 958 -4.97 4.70 2.84
CA GLY A 958 -3.55 4.92 3.07
C GLY A 958 -3.01 6.10 2.26
N PHE A 959 -3.31 6.15 0.96
CA PHE A 959 -2.98 7.28 0.08
C PHE A 959 -3.49 8.63 0.60
N THR A 960 -4.63 8.61 1.32
CA THR A 960 -5.29 9.81 1.84
C THR A 960 -4.76 10.26 3.20
N LEU A 961 -4.40 9.32 4.08
CA LEU A 961 -4.22 9.60 5.51
C LEU A 961 -2.84 9.27 6.09
N SER A 962 -2.07 8.34 5.51
CA SER A 962 -0.86 7.83 6.18
C SER A 962 0.35 7.55 5.29
N GLU A 963 0.17 7.27 4.00
CA GLU A 963 1.22 6.79 3.13
C GLU A 963 1.92 7.90 2.35
N ASP A 964 3.21 8.10 2.64
CA ASP A 964 4.09 8.96 1.86
C ASP A 964 5.54 8.42 1.91
N ALA A 965 6.08 8.09 0.73
CA ALA A 965 7.47 7.68 0.57
C ALA A 965 8.34 8.93 0.42
N LEU A 966 8.54 9.64 1.53
CA LEU A 966 9.22 10.93 1.59
C LEU A 966 10.64 10.84 0.99
N MET A 967 10.93 11.82 0.13
CA MET A 967 12.23 12.02 -0.50
C MET A 967 12.89 13.27 0.09
N GLN A 968 14.16 13.17 0.45
CA GLN A 968 15.00 14.30 0.83
C GLN A 968 16.36 14.17 0.14
N ASP A 969 16.79 15.19 -0.59
CA ASP A 969 18.08 15.22 -1.30
C ASP A 969 18.32 13.98 -2.20
N GLY A 970 17.26 13.49 -2.87
CA GLY A 970 17.30 12.30 -3.72
C GLY A 970 17.37 10.97 -2.95
N ARG A 971 17.16 10.97 -1.63
CA ARG A 971 17.15 9.78 -0.76
C ARG A 971 15.78 9.54 -0.12
N LEU A 972 15.38 8.28 -0.02
CA LEU A 972 14.18 7.88 0.73
C LEU A 972 14.45 7.97 2.24
N LEU A 973 13.52 8.59 2.96
CA LEU A 973 13.56 8.63 4.43
C LEU A 973 12.98 7.35 5.06
N THR A 974 12.06 6.69 4.36
CA THR A 974 11.51 5.40 4.76
C THR A 974 12.32 4.27 4.14
N THR A 975 12.78 3.32 4.95
CA THR A 975 13.57 2.17 4.47
C THR A 975 12.86 0.83 4.68
N ASN A 976 11.75 0.80 5.43
CA ASN A 976 10.98 -0.40 5.73
C ASN A 976 9.54 -0.04 6.20
N LEU A 977 8.68 -1.05 6.43
CA LEU A 977 7.25 -0.87 6.79
C LEU A 977 7.02 -0.37 8.23
N ASP A 978 8.05 -0.29 9.06
CA ASP A 978 8.02 0.35 10.37
C ASP A 978 8.15 1.88 10.29
N THR A 979 8.60 2.39 9.14
CA THR A 979 8.70 3.83 8.83
C THR A 979 7.73 4.26 7.71
N TYR A 980 7.27 3.32 6.88
CA TYR A 980 6.24 3.55 5.87
C TYR A 980 4.87 2.99 6.33
N MET A 981 3.90 3.87 6.57
CA MET A 981 2.67 3.56 7.30
C MET A 981 1.53 3.06 6.41
N LEU A 982 1.61 1.78 5.98
CA LEU A 982 0.48 1.07 5.37
C LEU A 982 -0.69 0.94 6.36
N PRO A 983 -1.95 1.15 5.92
CA PRO A 983 -3.13 0.89 6.73
C PRO A 983 -3.16 -0.54 7.30
N GLY A 984 -3.47 -0.67 8.59
CA GLY A 984 -3.72 -1.93 9.28
C GLY A 984 -5.18 -2.07 9.70
N ILE A 985 -5.50 -3.15 10.41
CA ILE A 985 -6.88 -3.43 10.90
C ILE A 985 -7.44 -2.28 11.76
N ALA A 986 -6.60 -1.61 12.54
CA ALA A 986 -7.03 -0.49 13.39
C ALA A 986 -7.26 0.82 12.60
N ASP A 987 -6.75 0.90 11.37
CA ASP A 987 -6.94 2.05 10.48
C ASP A 987 -8.15 1.83 9.55
N ALA A 988 -8.52 0.57 9.29
CA ALA A 988 -9.64 0.22 8.43
C ALA A 988 -10.97 0.82 8.93
N PRO A 989 -11.90 1.17 8.03
CA PRO A 989 -13.22 1.66 8.42
C PRO A 989 -13.94 0.69 9.36
N GLN A 990 -14.67 1.23 10.34
CA GLN A 990 -15.49 0.41 11.24
C GLN A 990 -16.58 -0.34 10.46
N THR A 991 -17.17 0.32 9.47
CA THR A 991 -18.06 -0.29 8.50
C THR A 991 -17.52 -0.08 7.09
N LEU A 992 -17.32 -1.18 6.38
CA LEU A 992 -17.01 -1.19 4.95
C LEU A 992 -18.15 -1.91 4.23
N ALA A 993 -18.83 -1.22 3.32
CA ALA A 993 -19.93 -1.79 2.54
C ALA A 993 -19.71 -1.57 1.05
N SER A 994 -19.82 -2.65 0.28
CA SER A 994 -19.67 -2.62 -1.17
C SER A 994 -20.95 -3.06 -1.84
N PHE A 995 -21.34 -2.35 -2.89
CA PHE A 995 -22.54 -2.60 -3.68
C PHE A 995 -22.19 -2.65 -5.17
N ALA A 996 -22.90 -3.49 -5.91
CA ALA A 996 -22.71 -3.64 -7.35
C ALA A 996 -24.03 -3.63 -8.10
N LEU A 997 -24.05 -2.90 -9.21
CA LEU A 997 -25.08 -2.95 -10.24
C LEU A 997 -24.52 -3.72 -11.45
N GLU A 998 -25.18 -4.83 -11.79
CA GLU A 998 -24.75 -5.71 -12.89
C GLU A 998 -25.37 -5.36 -14.24
N ASP A 999 -26.37 -4.47 -14.23
CA ASP A 999 -27.16 -4.13 -15.42
C ASP A 999 -26.31 -3.48 -16.51
N LEU A 1000 -26.55 -3.91 -17.75
CA LEU A 1000 -26.05 -3.30 -18.97
C LEU A 1000 -27.23 -2.90 -19.86
N ASP A 1001 -27.01 -1.98 -20.79
CA ASP A 1001 -28.02 -1.67 -21.80
C ASP A 1001 -28.25 -2.87 -22.73
N GLU A 1002 -29.48 -2.99 -23.23
CA GLU A 1002 -29.82 -4.03 -24.20
C GLU A 1002 -28.91 -3.95 -25.43
N GLY A 1003 -28.24 -5.05 -25.75
CA GLY A 1003 -27.30 -5.11 -26.88
C GLY A 1003 -25.89 -4.60 -26.59
N ASP A 1004 -25.50 -4.36 -25.32
CA ASP A 1004 -24.12 -4.01 -24.97
C ASP A 1004 -23.12 -5.07 -25.50
N PRO A 1005 -22.21 -4.72 -26.43
CA PRO A 1005 -21.33 -5.69 -27.07
C PRO A 1005 -20.05 -5.95 -26.26
N PHE A 1006 -19.91 -5.30 -25.10
CA PHE A 1006 -18.66 -5.24 -24.35
C PHE A 1006 -18.71 -6.04 -23.04
N GLY A 1007 -19.89 -6.44 -22.55
CA GLY A 1007 -20.02 -7.37 -21.42
C GLY A 1007 -19.46 -6.85 -20.09
N PRO A 1008 -18.78 -7.66 -19.27
CA PRO A 1008 -18.30 -7.22 -17.97
C PRO A 1008 -17.16 -6.20 -18.09
N ARG A 1009 -17.19 -5.16 -17.25
CA ARG A 1009 -16.13 -4.16 -17.09
C ARG A 1009 -15.17 -4.56 -15.98
N GLY A 1010 -14.00 -3.97 -15.98
CA GLY A 1010 -12.98 -4.18 -14.97
C GLY A 1010 -13.21 -3.40 -13.70
N ALA A 1011 -13.26 -4.08 -12.55
CA ALA A 1011 -13.31 -3.47 -11.23
C ALA A 1011 -11.94 -3.33 -10.54
N GLY A 1012 -10.87 -3.70 -11.26
CA GLY A 1012 -9.51 -3.80 -10.74
C GLY A 1012 -9.02 -2.53 -10.07
N GLU A 1013 -9.43 -1.33 -10.49
CA GLU A 1013 -9.02 -0.06 -9.84
C GLU A 1013 -10.23 0.75 -9.34
N LEU A 1014 -11.44 0.20 -9.45
CA LEU A 1014 -12.68 0.91 -9.15
C LEU A 1014 -12.81 1.16 -7.64
N GLY A 1015 -12.33 0.24 -6.82
CA GLY A 1015 -12.35 0.36 -5.36
C GLY A 1015 -11.53 1.54 -4.80
N ILE A 1016 -10.56 2.09 -5.53
CA ILE A 1016 -9.69 3.16 -5.02
C ILE A 1016 -10.09 4.57 -5.53
N GLY A 1017 -10.78 4.65 -6.68
CA GLY A 1017 -10.88 5.87 -7.50
C GLY A 1017 -11.47 7.12 -6.83
N ALA A 1018 -12.43 6.95 -5.92
CA ALA A 1018 -13.16 8.05 -5.29
C ALA A 1018 -13.00 8.13 -3.76
N VAL A 1019 -12.10 7.33 -3.18
CA VAL A 1019 -11.90 7.26 -1.71
C VAL A 1019 -11.35 8.59 -1.16
N THR A 1020 -10.27 9.10 -1.76
CA THR A 1020 -9.62 10.35 -1.33
C THR A 1020 -10.56 11.56 -1.35
N PRO A 1021 -11.26 11.88 -2.45
CA PRO A 1021 -12.19 13.01 -2.45
C PRO A 1021 -13.39 12.82 -1.51
N ALA A 1022 -13.93 11.60 -1.36
CA ALA A 1022 -15.02 11.37 -0.41
C ALA A 1022 -14.59 11.70 1.03
N ILE A 1023 -13.38 11.28 1.44
CA ILE A 1023 -12.80 11.60 2.75
C ILE A 1023 -12.47 13.09 2.85
N ALA A 1024 -11.92 13.72 1.81
CA ALA A 1024 -11.64 15.17 1.79
C ALA A 1024 -12.91 16.01 2.01
N ASN A 1025 -13.98 15.67 1.28
CA ASN A 1025 -15.28 16.33 1.40
C ASN A 1025 -15.94 16.05 2.77
N ALA A 1026 -15.71 14.88 3.37
CA ALA A 1026 -16.19 14.56 4.71
C ALA A 1026 -15.43 15.36 5.80
N VAL A 1027 -14.12 15.56 5.63
CA VAL A 1027 -13.32 16.44 6.51
C VAL A 1027 -13.78 17.89 6.37
N ALA A 1028 -14.06 18.35 5.16
CA ALA A 1028 -14.60 19.68 4.92
C ALA A 1028 -16.00 19.86 5.53
N ASP A 1029 -16.84 18.84 5.48
CA ASP A 1029 -18.14 18.83 6.17
C ASP A 1029 -17.96 18.96 7.69
N ALA A 1030 -17.01 18.23 8.27
CA ALA A 1030 -16.74 18.23 9.71
C ALA A 1030 -16.09 19.53 10.22
N THR A 1031 -15.22 20.15 9.42
CA THR A 1031 -14.30 21.21 9.89
C THR A 1031 -14.44 22.54 9.15
N GLY A 1032 -15.14 22.57 8.02
CA GLY A 1032 -15.15 23.71 7.08
C GLY A 1032 -13.87 23.86 6.26
N PHE A 1033 -12.87 23.00 6.44
CA PHE A 1033 -11.60 23.04 5.73
C PHE A 1033 -11.48 21.87 4.76
N TRP A 1034 -11.21 22.17 3.49
CA TRP A 1034 -10.84 21.17 2.50
C TRP A 1034 -9.33 20.98 2.51
N PRO A 1035 -8.82 19.79 2.88
CA PRO A 1035 -7.41 19.48 2.70
C PRO A 1035 -7.06 19.56 1.21
N GLU A 1036 -5.93 20.21 0.91
CA GLU A 1036 -5.39 20.39 -0.44
C GLU A 1036 -4.08 19.58 -0.64
N THR A 1037 -3.64 18.86 0.38
CA THR A 1037 -2.44 18.02 0.33
C THR A 1037 -2.73 16.69 1.00
N THR A 1038 -2.42 15.59 0.30
CA THR A 1038 -2.39 14.24 0.87
C THR A 1038 -0.95 13.79 1.16
N PRO A 1039 -0.73 12.97 2.21
CA PRO A 1039 -1.69 12.62 3.23
C PRO A 1039 -2.12 13.82 4.08
N PHE A 1040 -3.35 13.80 4.61
CA PHE A 1040 -3.88 14.95 5.36
C PHE A 1040 -3.03 15.22 6.61
N ASN A 1041 -2.46 16.42 6.71
CA ASN A 1041 -1.58 16.79 7.81
C ASN A 1041 -2.39 17.01 9.11
N PRO A 1042 -2.18 16.18 10.16
CA PRO A 1042 -2.90 16.33 11.43
C PRO A 1042 -2.62 17.64 12.15
N GLU A 1043 -1.42 18.21 12.03
CA GLU A 1043 -1.10 19.51 12.63
C GLU A 1043 -1.93 20.62 12.00
N ARG A 1044 -2.08 20.59 10.67
CA ARG A 1044 -2.90 21.58 9.97
C ARG A 1044 -4.38 21.45 10.37
N LEU A 1045 -4.88 20.23 10.52
CA LEU A 1045 -6.24 19.98 10.99
C LEU A 1045 -6.44 20.45 12.44
N LEU A 1046 -5.46 20.25 13.33
CA LEU A 1046 -5.51 20.82 14.68
C LEU A 1046 -5.55 22.35 14.69
N ASP A 1047 -4.78 23.00 13.83
CA ASP A 1047 -4.85 24.46 13.67
C ASP A 1047 -6.26 24.91 13.27
N VAL A 1048 -6.91 24.20 12.34
CA VAL A 1048 -8.28 24.50 11.90
C VAL A 1048 -9.29 24.30 13.04
N VAL A 1049 -9.27 23.16 13.73
CA VAL A 1049 -10.32 22.82 14.72
C VAL A 1049 -10.10 23.46 16.10
N GLY A 1050 -8.89 23.97 16.36
CA GLY A 1050 -8.51 24.57 17.64
C GLY A 1050 -8.29 26.08 17.63
N ALA A 1051 -8.27 26.74 16.47
CA ALA A 1051 -8.24 28.20 16.41
C ALA A 1051 -9.58 28.77 16.86
N ALA A 1052 -9.61 29.54 17.95
CA ALA A 1052 -10.70 30.50 18.20
C ALA A 1052 -10.79 31.42 16.97
N ALA A 1053 -11.91 31.38 16.25
CA ALA A 1053 -12.15 32.23 15.09
C ALA A 1053 -12.26 33.70 15.49
#